data_AF-A0AAW9BS34-F1
#
_entry.id   AF-A0AAW9BS34-F1
#
_cell.length_a   1.000
_cell.length_b   1.000
_cell.length_c   1.000
_cell.angle_alpha   90.00
_cell.angle_beta   90.00
_cell.angle_gamma   90.00
#
_symmetry.space_group_name_H-M   'P 1'
#
loop_
_entity.id
_entity.type
_entity.pdbx_description
1 polymer ?
#
loop_
_entity_poly.entity_id
_entity_poly.type
_entity_poly.pdbx_seq_one_letter_code
_entity_poly.pdbx_strand_id
1 'polypeptide(L)'
;MSAEKLYIEKELSWLSFNERVLQEAADKTVPLIERIRFLGIFSNNLDEFYKVRFADVKRRILISQERGGSDSPKRLLTKMQSKALKLNEQFDELYSELIREMARRRIFLVNEQQLDESQQKWIAKYFRREVMPHITPLLMKDEIDVLQFLKDEYAYIAVELRKEEHYQYALIEIPTDHLPRFVMVPEQKGKRRKTIILLDNIIRHCLDELFKGFFDYDELSGYAMKMTRDAEYDLRNEIEYSLLEQMSEGVNQRLTAKPVRFVYERDMPPQMLEFLCNKLNISNYDNLIPGGRYHNFKDFIGFPNVGREYLENKPLPPMKCADFEGYANSFDAIKAKDILLYYPYHTFDHISELVRQASFDPKVLSIKINIYRVAKDSRLMNSLIDAVHNGKNVTVVVELQARFDEEANIEWSKVLTEAGVHVIFGAPGLKIHSKLLMISRREGEEIIRYAHIGTGNFHEKTARIYTDFSLLTADQEITNEVRNVFGYIENPYRPVKFNHLMVSPRNSRTQIYRLIDNEIANAKLGKKAALTIKVNNLVDKGIVNKLYGASTSGVKINMIIRGMCSLVPGIEGISDNIRIISIVDRFLEHPRVVITHNDGDPQVYISSADWMTRNIDHRIEVAVPVRDPRLKQRIIDITNIHFTDTVKARLIDKEMSNAYVPRGNRKKVRSQIAIYDYLKNIEKQTRKQNSDASNT
;
A
#
# COMPACT_ATOMS: atom_id res chain seq x y z
N MET A 1 -14.87 15.52 -30.06
CA MET A 1 -14.74 14.16 -29.46
C MET A 1 -15.35 14.19 -28.07
N SER A 2 -16.11 13.17 -27.65
CA SER A 2 -16.65 13.13 -26.29
C SER A 2 -15.52 13.00 -25.26
N ALA A 3 -15.65 13.65 -24.10
CA ALA A 3 -14.67 13.59 -23.02
C ALA A 3 -14.40 12.15 -22.51
N GLU A 4 -15.36 11.23 -22.72
CA GLU A 4 -15.25 9.81 -22.40
C GLU A 4 -14.11 9.07 -23.12
N LYS A 5 -13.54 9.63 -24.21
CA LYS A 5 -12.40 9.03 -24.90
C LYS A 5 -11.04 9.48 -24.36
N LEU A 6 -10.97 10.53 -23.54
CA LEU A 6 -9.70 11.16 -23.13
C LEU A 6 -9.21 10.74 -21.75
N TYR A 7 -10.08 10.15 -20.93
CA TYR A 7 -9.77 9.79 -19.55
C TYR A 7 -10.37 8.45 -19.17
N ILE A 8 -9.65 7.72 -18.33
CA ILE A 8 -10.14 6.54 -17.62
C ILE A 8 -10.51 6.93 -16.20
N GLU A 9 -11.67 6.46 -15.73
CA GLU A 9 -12.09 6.61 -14.34
C GLU A 9 -11.10 5.91 -13.40
N LYS A 10 -10.63 6.64 -12.38
CA LYS A 10 -9.55 6.18 -11.48
C LYS A 10 -9.91 4.88 -10.78
N GLU A 11 -11.19 4.66 -10.46
CA GLU A 11 -11.70 3.45 -9.82
C GLU A 11 -11.60 2.22 -10.74
N LEU A 12 -11.88 2.36 -12.04
CA LEU A 12 -11.72 1.27 -13.01
C LEU A 12 -10.25 0.98 -13.28
N SER A 13 -9.43 2.03 -13.34
CA SER A 13 -7.97 1.91 -13.43
C SER A 13 -7.38 1.19 -12.22
N TRP A 14 -7.93 1.45 -11.02
CA TRP A 14 -7.56 0.74 -9.80
C TRP A 14 -7.92 -0.76 -9.87
N LEU A 15 -9.11 -1.11 -10.37
CA LEU A 15 -9.48 -2.53 -10.56
C LEU A 15 -8.55 -3.21 -11.58
N SER A 16 -8.14 -2.52 -12.64
CA SER A 16 -7.11 -3.00 -13.58
C SER A 16 -5.73 -3.16 -12.91
N PHE A 17 -5.38 -2.32 -11.94
CA PHE A 17 -4.22 -2.55 -11.08
C PHE A 17 -4.34 -3.85 -10.27
N ASN A 18 -5.46 -4.07 -9.58
CA ASN A 18 -5.61 -5.28 -8.78
C ASN A 18 -5.69 -6.55 -9.65
N GLU A 19 -6.21 -6.44 -10.87
CA GLU A 19 -6.13 -7.49 -11.90
C GLU A 19 -4.68 -7.90 -12.23
N ARG A 20 -3.74 -6.94 -12.31
CA ARG A 20 -2.30 -7.26 -12.45
C ARG A 20 -1.72 -7.99 -11.24
N VAL A 21 -2.25 -7.75 -10.04
CA VAL A 21 -1.91 -8.54 -8.84
C VAL A 21 -2.42 -9.97 -8.98
N LEU A 22 -3.64 -10.16 -9.49
CA LEU A 22 -4.19 -11.49 -9.77
C LEU A 22 -3.39 -12.23 -10.85
N GLN A 23 -2.87 -11.52 -11.86
CA GLN A 23 -1.95 -12.10 -12.85
C GLN A 23 -0.67 -12.69 -12.22
N GLU A 24 -0.15 -12.11 -11.14
CA GLU A 24 1.00 -12.69 -10.42
C GLU A 24 0.64 -14.01 -9.72
N ALA A 25 -0.59 -14.15 -9.22
CA ALA A 25 -1.08 -15.43 -8.72
C ALA A 25 -1.28 -16.47 -9.83
N ALA A 26 -1.56 -16.04 -11.07
CA ALA A 26 -1.70 -16.92 -12.23
C ALA A 26 -0.36 -17.33 -12.87
N ASP A 27 0.67 -16.48 -12.75
CA ASP A 27 1.96 -16.67 -13.42
C ASP A 27 2.75 -17.86 -12.86
N LYS A 28 2.88 -18.93 -13.67
CA LYS A 28 3.61 -20.16 -13.28
C LYS A 28 5.10 -19.97 -13.05
N THR A 29 5.68 -18.85 -13.47
CA THR A 29 7.08 -18.49 -13.16
C THR A 29 7.24 -17.99 -11.72
N VAL A 30 6.14 -17.63 -11.06
CA VAL A 30 6.09 -17.28 -9.64
C VAL A 30 6.00 -18.57 -8.80
N PRO A 31 6.82 -18.72 -7.74
CA PRO A 31 6.75 -19.88 -6.86
C PRO A 31 5.36 -20.10 -6.26
N LEU A 32 4.99 -21.36 -6.04
CA LEU A 32 3.61 -21.75 -5.71
C LEU A 32 3.07 -21.06 -4.45
N ILE A 33 3.85 -20.98 -3.37
CA ILE A 33 3.40 -20.35 -2.12
C ILE A 33 3.24 -18.84 -2.32
N GLU A 34 4.09 -18.21 -3.13
CA GLU A 34 4.00 -16.78 -3.42
C GLU A 34 2.75 -16.47 -4.24
N ARG A 35 2.35 -17.35 -5.17
CA ARG A 35 1.07 -17.22 -5.89
C ARG A 35 -0.14 -17.26 -4.96
N ILE A 36 -0.10 -18.12 -3.94
CA ILE A 36 -1.14 -18.19 -2.91
C ILE A 36 -1.15 -16.90 -2.07
N ARG A 37 0.02 -16.37 -1.72
CA ARG A 37 0.11 -15.08 -1.03
C ARG A 37 -0.41 -13.92 -1.89
N PHE A 38 -0.19 -13.95 -3.20
CA PHE A 38 -0.78 -12.97 -4.13
C PHE A 38 -2.31 -13.01 -4.17
N LEU A 39 -2.95 -14.18 -4.02
CA LEU A 39 -4.41 -14.24 -3.80
C LEU A 39 -4.82 -13.48 -2.53
N GLY A 40 -4.03 -13.62 -1.45
CA GLY A 40 -4.25 -12.84 -0.23
C GLY A 40 -4.06 -11.33 -0.44
N ILE A 41 -3.02 -10.92 -1.15
CA ILE A 41 -2.77 -9.50 -1.49
C ILE A 41 -3.93 -8.95 -2.33
N PHE A 42 -4.39 -9.69 -3.34
CA PHE A 42 -5.53 -9.33 -4.18
C PHE A 42 -6.79 -9.10 -3.33
N SER A 43 -7.11 -10.02 -2.41
CA SER A 43 -8.26 -9.91 -1.51
C SER A 43 -8.13 -8.70 -0.58
N ASN A 44 -6.97 -8.50 0.03
CA ASN A 44 -6.73 -7.38 0.94
C ASN A 44 -6.89 -6.02 0.23
N ASN A 45 -6.36 -5.92 -0.99
CA ASN A 45 -6.54 -4.73 -1.81
C ASN A 45 -8.03 -4.49 -2.14
N LEU A 46 -8.76 -5.54 -2.51
CA LEU A 46 -10.17 -5.43 -2.86
C LEU A 46 -11.02 -4.98 -1.66
N ASP A 47 -10.69 -5.44 -0.45
CA ASP A 47 -11.29 -4.96 0.79
C ASP A 47 -11.09 -3.44 0.96
N GLU A 48 -9.85 -2.94 0.79
CA GLU A 48 -9.54 -1.50 0.82
C GLU A 48 -10.27 -0.70 -0.27
N PHE A 49 -10.47 -1.30 -1.44
CA PHE A 49 -11.25 -0.70 -2.52
C PHE A 49 -12.71 -0.48 -2.14
N TYR A 50 -13.36 -1.49 -1.56
CA TYR A 50 -14.74 -1.35 -1.11
C TYR A 50 -14.87 -0.32 0.01
N LYS A 51 -13.96 -0.37 0.99
CA LYS A 51 -13.95 0.57 2.12
C LYS A 51 -13.84 2.03 1.72
N VAL A 52 -12.98 2.32 0.74
CA VAL A 52 -12.60 3.71 0.45
C VAL A 52 -13.20 4.20 -0.86
N ARG A 53 -12.99 3.47 -1.96
CA ARG A 53 -13.28 3.96 -3.31
C ARG A 53 -14.72 3.68 -3.71
N PHE A 54 -15.22 2.48 -3.42
CA PHE A 54 -16.63 2.14 -3.65
C PHE A 54 -17.54 3.00 -2.77
N ALA A 55 -17.19 3.15 -1.50
CA ALA A 55 -17.90 4.04 -0.58
C ALA A 55 -17.92 5.51 -1.08
N ASP A 56 -16.79 6.03 -1.55
CA ASP A 56 -16.71 7.38 -2.14
C ASP A 56 -17.65 7.55 -3.35
N VAL A 57 -17.66 6.62 -4.30
CA VAL A 57 -18.59 6.67 -5.45
C VAL A 57 -20.05 6.59 -5.00
N LYS A 58 -20.35 5.75 -4.01
CA LYS A 58 -21.70 5.66 -3.42
C LYS A 58 -22.13 6.98 -2.79
N ARG A 59 -21.25 7.65 -2.05
CA ARG A 59 -21.51 8.99 -1.52
C ARG A 59 -21.78 10.00 -2.63
N ARG A 60 -20.97 10.00 -3.71
CA ARG A 60 -21.19 10.88 -4.87
C ARG A 60 -22.56 10.64 -5.54
N ILE A 61 -23.06 9.40 -5.56
CA ILE A 61 -24.42 9.10 -6.05
C ILE A 61 -25.47 9.77 -5.16
N LEU A 62 -25.38 9.60 -3.83
CA LEU A 62 -26.33 10.21 -2.88
C LEU A 62 -26.36 11.74 -3.03
N ILE A 63 -25.19 12.37 -3.09
CA ILE A 63 -25.05 13.82 -3.28
C ILE A 63 -25.64 14.27 -4.62
N SER A 64 -25.43 13.50 -5.70
CA SER A 64 -25.97 13.81 -7.02
C SER A 64 -27.49 13.66 -7.07
N GLN A 65 -28.07 12.67 -6.40
CA GLN A 65 -29.52 12.43 -6.37
C GLN A 65 -30.28 13.59 -5.70
N GLU A 66 -29.78 14.08 -4.57
CA GLU A 66 -30.37 15.24 -3.87
C GLU A 66 -30.38 16.51 -4.74
N ARG A 67 -29.49 16.60 -5.73
CA ARG A 67 -29.34 17.76 -6.62
C ARG A 67 -30.06 17.62 -7.97
N GLY A 68 -30.77 16.51 -8.21
CA GLY A 68 -31.30 16.19 -9.54
C GLY A 68 -30.19 16.01 -10.60
N GLY A 69 -28.99 15.62 -10.17
CA GLY A 69 -27.78 15.51 -10.98
C GLY A 69 -27.73 14.28 -11.91
N SER A 70 -26.66 14.19 -12.69
CA SER A 70 -26.45 13.16 -13.72
C SER A 70 -26.36 11.72 -13.18
N ASP A 71 -26.82 10.75 -13.98
CA ASP A 71 -26.67 9.30 -13.71
C ASP A 71 -25.23 8.75 -13.90
N SER A 72 -24.26 9.60 -14.23
CA SER A 72 -22.86 9.19 -14.45
C SER A 72 -22.25 8.37 -13.29
N PRO A 73 -22.38 8.77 -12.00
CA PRO A 73 -21.85 7.99 -10.87
C PRO A 73 -22.48 6.60 -10.73
N LYS A 74 -23.78 6.46 -11.07
CA LYS A 74 -24.46 5.14 -11.07
C LYS A 74 -23.89 4.23 -12.15
N ARG A 75 -23.68 4.75 -13.37
CA ARG A 75 -23.05 3.99 -14.47
C ARG A 75 -21.64 3.53 -14.10
N LEU A 76 -20.86 4.38 -13.43
CA LEU A 76 -19.54 4.02 -12.92
C LEU A 76 -19.63 2.89 -11.89
N LEU A 77 -20.54 2.98 -10.92
CA LEU A 77 -20.75 1.94 -9.91
C LEU A 77 -21.09 0.58 -10.55
N THR A 78 -22.00 0.57 -11.54
CA THR A 78 -22.34 -0.66 -12.28
C THR A 78 -21.12 -1.23 -13.01
N LYS A 79 -20.29 -0.40 -13.65
CA LYS A 79 -19.04 -0.84 -14.29
C LYS A 79 -18.04 -1.41 -13.27
N MET A 80 -17.91 -0.78 -12.10
CA MET A 80 -17.05 -1.27 -11.01
C MET A 80 -17.52 -2.63 -10.49
N GLN A 81 -18.82 -2.79 -10.24
CA GLN A 81 -19.40 -4.06 -9.78
C GLN A 81 -19.20 -5.16 -10.83
N SER A 82 -19.51 -4.88 -12.10
CA SER A 82 -19.33 -5.84 -13.18
C SER A 82 -17.86 -6.29 -13.32
N LYS A 83 -16.91 -5.35 -13.24
CA LYS A 83 -15.48 -5.70 -13.29
C LYS A 83 -15.05 -6.48 -12.04
N ALA A 84 -15.48 -6.09 -10.84
CA ALA A 84 -15.15 -6.80 -9.61
C ALA A 84 -15.70 -8.24 -9.60
N LEU A 85 -16.91 -8.47 -10.10
CA LEU A 85 -17.51 -9.80 -10.22
C LEU A 85 -16.67 -10.71 -11.13
N LYS A 86 -16.27 -10.23 -12.32
CA LYS A 86 -15.40 -10.98 -13.23
C LYS A 86 -14.05 -11.33 -12.61
N LEU A 87 -13.48 -10.42 -11.83
CA LEU A 87 -12.21 -10.68 -11.13
C LEU A 87 -12.38 -11.71 -10.00
N ASN A 88 -13.53 -11.73 -9.33
CA ASN A 88 -13.84 -12.76 -8.32
C ASN A 88 -14.03 -14.15 -8.96
N GLU A 89 -14.67 -14.24 -10.12
CA GLU A 89 -14.78 -15.51 -10.86
C GLU A 89 -13.39 -16.04 -11.24
N GLN A 90 -12.52 -15.19 -11.79
CA GLN A 90 -11.13 -15.55 -12.09
C GLN A 90 -10.34 -15.95 -10.85
N PHE A 91 -10.60 -15.29 -9.71
CA PHE A 91 -10.00 -15.63 -8.43
C PHE A 91 -10.38 -17.05 -7.98
N ASP A 92 -11.66 -17.42 -8.05
CA ASP A 92 -12.17 -18.73 -7.63
C ASP A 92 -11.59 -19.87 -8.50
N GLU A 93 -11.50 -19.65 -9.81
CA GLU A 93 -10.87 -20.58 -10.76
C GLU A 93 -9.39 -20.80 -10.42
N LEU A 94 -8.67 -19.71 -10.21
CA LEU A 94 -7.25 -19.73 -9.90
C LEU A 94 -6.97 -20.37 -8.53
N TYR A 95 -7.77 -20.04 -7.51
CA TYR A 95 -7.70 -20.69 -6.20
C TYR A 95 -7.84 -22.20 -6.34
N SER A 96 -8.87 -22.67 -7.07
CA SER A 96 -9.10 -24.10 -7.31
C SER A 96 -7.95 -24.76 -8.08
N GLU A 97 -7.30 -24.04 -8.99
CA GLU A 97 -6.09 -24.52 -9.66
C GLU A 97 -4.90 -24.65 -8.71
N LEU A 98 -4.66 -23.63 -7.87
CA LEU A 98 -3.54 -23.61 -6.92
C LEU A 98 -3.67 -24.70 -5.86
N ILE A 99 -4.89 -24.96 -5.35
CA ILE A 99 -5.13 -26.06 -4.42
C ILE A 99 -4.79 -27.42 -5.06
N ARG A 100 -5.17 -27.64 -6.32
CA ARG A 100 -4.77 -28.86 -7.06
C ARG A 100 -3.26 -28.94 -7.27
N GLU A 101 -2.61 -27.82 -7.55
CA GLU A 101 -1.15 -27.77 -7.71
C GLU A 101 -0.42 -28.06 -6.39
N MET A 102 -0.92 -27.56 -5.25
CA MET A 102 -0.41 -27.90 -3.92
C MET A 102 -0.53 -29.40 -3.64
N ALA A 103 -1.68 -30.00 -3.96
CA ALA A 103 -1.92 -31.43 -3.76
C ALA A 103 -0.91 -32.29 -4.53
N ARG A 104 -0.57 -31.92 -5.78
CA ARG A 104 0.50 -32.57 -6.57
C ARG A 104 1.86 -32.51 -5.88
N ARG A 105 2.11 -31.49 -5.07
CA ARG A 105 3.33 -31.32 -4.25
C ARG A 105 3.18 -31.87 -2.82
N ARG A 106 2.13 -32.67 -2.57
CA ARG A 106 1.80 -33.33 -1.31
C ARG A 106 1.43 -32.38 -0.16
N ILE A 107 1.01 -31.17 -0.50
CA ILE A 107 0.48 -30.18 0.45
C ILE A 107 -1.03 -30.13 0.24
N PHE A 108 -1.81 -30.46 1.26
CA PHE A 108 -3.26 -30.59 1.17
C PHE A 108 -3.89 -29.56 2.10
N LEU A 109 -4.62 -28.60 1.52
CA LEU A 109 -5.55 -27.77 2.27
C LEU A 109 -6.90 -28.49 2.29
N VAL A 110 -7.31 -29.02 3.44
CA VAL A 110 -8.51 -29.85 3.58
C VAL A 110 -9.61 -29.13 4.35
N ASN A 111 -10.84 -29.60 4.17
CA ASN A 111 -11.99 -29.20 5.00
C ASN A 111 -12.34 -30.29 6.04
N GLU A 112 -13.32 -30.01 6.87
CA GLU A 112 -13.77 -30.90 7.95
C GLU A 112 -14.37 -32.23 7.48
N GLN A 113 -14.87 -32.29 6.25
CA GLN A 113 -15.42 -33.51 5.64
C GLN A 113 -14.34 -34.46 5.10
N GLN A 114 -13.09 -34.00 5.03
CA GLN A 114 -11.96 -34.72 4.42
C GLN A 114 -10.97 -35.28 5.46
N LEU A 115 -11.35 -35.24 6.74
CA LEU A 115 -10.53 -35.68 7.87
C LEU A 115 -10.74 -37.17 8.14
N ASP A 116 -9.64 -37.88 8.41
CA ASP A 116 -9.75 -39.24 8.95
C ASP A 116 -10.11 -39.24 10.45
N GLU A 117 -10.54 -40.38 10.98
CA GLU A 117 -10.98 -40.48 12.38
C GLU A 117 -9.92 -40.05 13.40
N SER A 118 -8.63 -40.29 13.10
CA SER A 118 -7.54 -39.91 13.99
C SER A 118 -7.33 -38.40 14.00
N GLN A 119 -7.49 -37.76 12.83
CA GLN A 119 -7.43 -36.33 12.66
C GLN A 119 -8.63 -35.64 13.32
N GLN A 120 -9.85 -36.19 13.19
CA GLN A 120 -11.06 -35.68 13.84
C GLN A 120 -10.89 -35.67 15.37
N LYS A 121 -10.42 -36.78 15.97
CA LYS A 121 -10.13 -36.86 17.41
C LYS A 121 -9.08 -35.84 17.85
N TRP A 122 -8.05 -35.63 17.04
CA TRP A 122 -7.02 -34.63 17.31
C TRP A 122 -7.59 -33.21 17.24
N ILE A 123 -8.41 -32.91 16.23
CA ILE A 123 -9.06 -31.60 16.07
C ILE A 123 -9.99 -31.30 17.23
N ALA A 124 -10.81 -32.25 17.69
CA ALA A 124 -11.66 -32.04 18.86
C ALA A 124 -10.84 -31.71 20.11
N LYS A 125 -9.70 -32.39 20.32
CA LYS A 125 -8.80 -32.09 21.44
C LYS A 125 -8.14 -30.72 21.30
N TYR A 126 -7.68 -30.38 20.09
CA TYR A 126 -7.10 -29.07 19.79
C TYR A 126 -8.12 -27.96 20.00
N PHE A 127 -9.37 -28.17 19.57
CA PHE A 127 -10.47 -27.25 19.73
C PHE A 127 -10.72 -26.93 21.20
N ARG A 128 -10.93 -27.95 22.06
CA ARG A 128 -11.16 -27.74 23.50
C ARG A 128 -10.06 -26.96 24.20
N ARG A 129 -8.80 -27.24 23.85
CA ARG A 129 -7.65 -26.72 24.58
C ARG A 129 -7.21 -25.35 24.07
N GLU A 130 -7.20 -25.16 22.76
CA GLU A 130 -6.59 -23.99 22.12
C GLU A 130 -7.61 -23.05 21.49
N VAL A 131 -8.75 -23.55 20.98
CA VAL A 131 -9.68 -22.73 20.17
C VAL A 131 -10.86 -22.23 20.99
N MET A 132 -11.53 -23.15 21.71
CA MET A 132 -12.71 -22.88 22.51
C MET A 132 -12.54 -21.73 23.52
N PRO A 133 -11.38 -21.55 24.20
CA PRO A 133 -11.18 -20.41 25.10
C PRO A 133 -11.27 -19.02 24.44
N HIS A 134 -11.14 -18.95 23.11
CA HIS A 134 -11.19 -17.70 22.35
C HIS A 134 -12.52 -17.50 21.60
N ILE A 135 -13.47 -18.43 21.73
CA ILE A 135 -14.74 -18.40 21.02
C ILE A 135 -15.89 -18.23 22.00
N THR A 136 -16.71 -17.22 21.75
CA THR A 136 -17.98 -17.01 22.43
C THR A 136 -19.08 -16.90 21.37
N PRO A 137 -20.07 -17.82 21.34
CA PRO A 137 -21.24 -17.67 20.47
C PRO A 137 -22.04 -16.41 20.82
N LEU A 138 -22.29 -15.58 19.82
CA LEU A 138 -23.11 -14.37 19.93
C LEU A 138 -24.52 -14.70 19.46
N LEU A 139 -25.44 -14.90 20.40
CA LEU A 139 -26.83 -15.19 20.07
C LEU A 139 -27.51 -13.96 19.46
N MET A 140 -28.18 -14.16 18.32
CA MET A 140 -28.83 -13.08 17.58
C MET A 140 -30.28 -12.94 18.06
N LYS A 141 -30.47 -12.26 19.20
CA LYS A 141 -31.82 -11.93 19.73
C LYS A 141 -32.36 -10.62 19.13
N ASP A 142 -33.67 -10.44 19.17
CA ASP A 142 -34.32 -9.27 18.57
C ASP A 142 -33.89 -7.92 19.18
N GLU A 143 -33.64 -7.90 20.48
CA GLU A 143 -33.25 -6.70 21.24
C GLU A 143 -31.79 -6.27 21.03
N ILE A 144 -30.97 -7.14 20.43
CA ILE A 144 -29.52 -6.92 20.30
C ILE A 144 -29.22 -6.17 19.00
N ASP A 145 -28.58 -5.01 19.12
CA ASP A 145 -28.02 -4.27 17.98
C ASP A 145 -26.66 -4.87 17.57
N VAL A 146 -26.73 -5.74 16.58
CA VAL A 146 -25.57 -6.49 16.06
C VAL A 146 -24.48 -5.56 15.51
N LEU A 147 -24.85 -4.39 15.01
CA LEU A 147 -23.91 -3.42 14.45
C LEU A 147 -23.01 -2.77 15.51
N GLN A 148 -23.35 -2.83 16.80
CA GLN A 148 -22.51 -2.23 17.84
C GLN A 148 -21.26 -3.04 18.15
N PHE A 149 -21.33 -4.36 18.04
CA PHE A 149 -20.21 -5.24 18.40
C PHE A 149 -19.58 -5.99 17.22
N LEU A 150 -20.24 -6.06 16.05
CA LEU A 150 -19.66 -6.77 14.91
C LEU A 150 -18.42 -6.03 14.38
N LYS A 151 -17.24 -6.61 14.61
CA LYS A 151 -15.97 -6.06 14.14
C LYS A 151 -15.90 -5.98 12.61
N ASP A 152 -15.39 -4.87 12.10
CA ASP A 152 -15.20 -4.65 10.67
C ASP A 152 -14.06 -5.51 10.09
N GLU A 153 -14.26 -6.08 8.91
CA GLU A 153 -13.38 -7.04 8.21
C GLU A 153 -13.20 -8.43 8.82
N TYR A 154 -13.81 -8.72 9.97
CA TYR A 154 -13.73 -10.06 10.55
C TYR A 154 -14.59 -11.04 9.77
N ALA A 155 -14.10 -12.27 9.69
CA ALA A 155 -14.91 -13.39 9.22
C ALA A 155 -15.70 -13.95 10.41
N TYR A 156 -16.98 -14.22 10.18
CA TYR A 156 -17.86 -14.87 11.12
C TYR A 156 -18.42 -16.15 10.50
N ILE A 157 -18.73 -17.12 11.36
CA ILE A 157 -19.59 -18.25 11.01
C ILE A 157 -20.95 -17.94 11.61
N ALA A 158 -21.92 -17.70 10.75
CA ALA A 158 -23.31 -17.59 11.14
C ALA A 158 -23.86 -19.03 11.27
N VAL A 159 -24.34 -19.36 12.46
CA VAL A 159 -24.85 -20.68 12.83
C VAL A 159 -26.37 -20.62 12.88
N GLU A 160 -27.00 -21.61 12.25
CA GLU A 160 -28.43 -21.89 12.34
C GLU A 160 -28.60 -23.14 13.20
N LEU A 161 -29.34 -22.99 14.29
CA LEU A 161 -29.83 -24.08 15.13
C LEU A 161 -31.31 -24.25 14.83
N ARG A 162 -31.70 -25.42 14.31
CA ARG A 162 -33.10 -25.72 14.00
C ARG A 162 -33.64 -26.76 14.98
N LYS A 163 -34.76 -26.44 15.63
CA LYS A 163 -35.55 -27.37 16.46
C LYS A 163 -36.99 -27.33 15.98
N GLU A 164 -37.48 -28.41 15.38
CA GLU A 164 -38.78 -28.43 14.69
C GLU A 164 -38.87 -27.29 13.65
N GLU A 165 -39.83 -26.37 13.80
CA GLU A 165 -40.03 -25.17 12.96
C GLU A 165 -39.38 -23.90 13.57
N HIS A 166 -38.67 -24.01 14.69
CA HIS A 166 -38.02 -22.89 15.35
C HIS A 166 -36.55 -22.77 14.92
N TYR A 167 -36.20 -21.58 14.43
CA TYR A 167 -34.85 -21.22 14.01
C TYR A 167 -34.22 -20.29 15.04
N GLN A 168 -33.03 -20.63 15.51
CA GLN A 168 -32.22 -19.76 16.34
C GLN A 168 -30.88 -19.51 15.66
N TYR A 169 -30.49 -18.24 15.56
CA TYR A 169 -29.25 -17.84 14.92
C TYR A 169 -28.20 -17.41 15.95
N ALA A 170 -26.96 -17.77 15.69
CA ALA A 170 -25.79 -17.32 16.44
C ALA A 170 -24.66 -16.91 15.49
N LEU A 171 -23.78 -16.02 15.93
CA LEU A 171 -22.56 -15.66 15.21
C LEU A 171 -21.35 -16.13 16.01
N ILE A 172 -20.38 -16.72 15.32
CA ILE A 172 -19.09 -17.08 15.89
C ILE A 172 -18.02 -16.27 15.16
N GLU A 173 -17.32 -15.40 15.89
CA GLU A 173 -16.13 -14.72 15.39
C GLU A 173 -15.00 -15.73 15.18
N ILE A 174 -14.30 -15.67 14.04
CA ILE A 174 -13.11 -16.48 13.81
C ILE A 174 -11.90 -15.75 14.44
N PRO A 175 -11.25 -16.30 15.49
CA PRO A 175 -10.29 -15.56 16.31
C PRO A 175 -8.88 -15.52 15.71
N THR A 176 -8.75 -14.98 14.49
CA THR A 176 -7.47 -14.94 13.74
C THR A 176 -6.41 -14.01 14.35
N ASP A 177 -6.78 -13.13 15.27
CA ASP A 177 -5.83 -12.25 15.97
C ASP A 177 -5.03 -12.97 17.05
N HIS A 178 -5.60 -14.04 17.59
CA HIS A 178 -5.01 -14.81 18.70
C HIS A 178 -4.48 -16.16 18.23
N LEU A 179 -5.09 -16.74 17.20
CA LEU A 179 -4.76 -18.07 16.71
C LEU A 179 -4.33 -18.05 15.23
N PRO A 180 -3.38 -18.91 14.83
CA PRO A 180 -3.01 -19.03 13.44
C PRO A 180 -4.20 -19.56 12.63
N ARG A 181 -4.56 -18.87 11.55
CA ARG A 181 -5.65 -19.32 10.69
C ARG A 181 -5.37 -20.66 9.98
N PHE A 182 -4.10 -20.96 9.71
CA PHE A 182 -3.67 -22.21 9.09
C PHE A 182 -3.08 -23.15 10.14
N VAL A 183 -3.78 -24.25 10.42
CA VAL A 183 -3.36 -25.22 11.43
C VAL A 183 -2.83 -26.48 10.75
N MET A 184 -1.67 -26.95 11.19
CA MET A 184 -1.09 -28.21 10.73
C MET A 184 -1.75 -29.38 11.44
N VAL A 185 -2.37 -30.27 10.67
CA VAL A 185 -2.95 -31.50 11.22
C VAL A 185 -1.88 -32.59 11.25
N PRO A 186 -1.69 -33.32 12.36
CA PRO A 186 -0.77 -34.43 12.43
C PRO A 186 -1.10 -35.51 11.41
N GLU A 187 -0.05 -36.14 10.90
CA GLU A 187 -0.15 -37.21 9.91
C GLU A 187 0.23 -38.55 10.54
N GLN A 188 -0.39 -39.62 10.06
CA GLN A 188 0.00 -40.98 10.46
C GLN A 188 1.46 -41.26 10.06
N LYS A 189 2.21 -41.94 10.94
CA LYS A 189 3.62 -42.28 10.72
C LYS A 189 3.80 -42.98 9.36
N GLY A 190 4.77 -42.51 8.57
CA GLY A 190 5.09 -43.06 7.24
C GLY A 190 4.45 -42.32 6.05
N LYS A 191 3.43 -41.48 6.27
CA LYS A 191 2.85 -40.66 5.19
C LYS A 191 3.69 -39.39 4.98
N ARG A 192 4.13 -39.15 3.74
CA ARG A 192 4.78 -37.88 3.31
C ARG A 192 3.76 -36.78 2.94
N ARG A 193 2.58 -36.83 3.55
CA ARG A 193 1.47 -35.88 3.36
C ARG A 193 1.71 -34.69 4.30
N LYS A 194 1.32 -33.49 3.87
CA LYS A 194 1.34 -32.29 4.70
C LYS A 194 -0.05 -31.69 4.67
N THR A 195 -0.84 -31.91 5.71
CA THR A 195 -2.23 -31.46 5.77
C THR A 195 -2.36 -30.19 6.59
N ILE A 196 -2.95 -29.18 5.97
CA ILE A 196 -3.32 -27.90 6.56
C ILE A 196 -4.85 -27.88 6.60
N ILE A 197 -5.42 -27.45 7.72
CA ILE A 197 -6.84 -27.12 7.83
C ILE A 197 -6.98 -25.64 8.24
N LEU A 198 -8.02 -24.99 7.74
CA LEU A 198 -8.38 -23.64 8.17
C LEU A 198 -9.05 -23.68 9.54
N LEU A 199 -8.77 -22.68 10.37
CA LEU A 199 -9.42 -22.49 11.66
C LEU A 199 -10.95 -22.44 11.52
N ASP A 200 -11.44 -21.83 10.43
CA ASP A 200 -12.84 -21.80 10.03
C ASP A 200 -13.46 -23.23 10.03
N ASN A 201 -12.77 -24.21 9.44
CA ASN A 201 -13.25 -25.58 9.33
C ASN A 201 -13.10 -26.36 10.64
N ILE A 202 -12.11 -26.04 11.47
CA ILE A 202 -12.00 -26.59 12.83
C ILE A 202 -13.24 -26.19 13.64
N ILE A 203 -13.63 -24.92 13.58
CA ILE A 203 -14.82 -24.42 14.28
C ILE A 203 -16.08 -25.10 13.73
N ARG A 204 -16.22 -25.22 12.40
CA ARG A 204 -17.33 -25.93 11.76
C ARG A 204 -17.45 -27.38 12.20
N HIS A 205 -16.34 -28.10 12.28
CA HIS A 205 -16.31 -29.49 12.75
C HIS A 205 -16.80 -29.63 14.21
N CYS A 206 -16.52 -28.61 15.03
CA CYS A 206 -16.78 -28.64 16.47
C CYS A 206 -18.01 -27.82 16.89
N LEU A 207 -18.90 -27.43 15.97
CA LEU A 207 -20.10 -26.66 16.31
C LEU A 207 -21.01 -27.44 17.26
N ASP A 208 -21.23 -28.73 17.04
CA ASP A 208 -22.02 -29.60 17.95
C ASP A 208 -21.49 -29.48 19.39
N GLU A 209 -20.18 -29.57 19.55
CA GLU A 209 -19.54 -29.51 20.86
C GLU A 209 -19.73 -28.17 21.57
N LEU A 210 -19.82 -27.08 20.80
CA LEU A 210 -20.00 -25.73 21.30
C LEU A 210 -21.44 -25.47 21.79
N PHE A 211 -22.45 -26.06 21.12
CA PHE A 211 -23.87 -25.75 21.40
C PHE A 211 -24.61 -26.82 22.21
N LYS A 212 -24.24 -28.11 22.11
CA LYS A 212 -25.01 -29.21 22.74
C LYS A 212 -25.12 -29.14 24.26
N GLY A 213 -24.23 -28.41 24.92
CA GLY A 213 -24.25 -28.24 26.37
C GLY A 213 -25.33 -27.28 26.87
N PHE A 214 -25.90 -26.46 25.99
CA PHE A 214 -26.78 -25.34 26.36
C PHE A 214 -28.05 -25.22 25.49
N PHE A 215 -28.09 -25.84 24.31
CA PHE A 215 -29.18 -25.72 23.35
C PHE A 215 -29.63 -27.10 22.87
N ASP A 216 -30.94 -27.25 22.69
CA ASP A 216 -31.54 -28.39 22.00
C ASP A 216 -31.77 -28.03 20.53
N TYR A 217 -31.40 -28.92 19.61
CA TYR A 217 -31.58 -28.75 18.17
C TYR A 217 -31.57 -30.11 17.46
N ASP A 218 -32.27 -30.20 16.33
CA ASP A 218 -32.31 -31.36 15.44
C ASP A 218 -31.23 -31.26 14.35
N GLU A 219 -31.04 -30.05 13.82
CA GLU A 219 -30.04 -29.75 12.79
C GLU A 219 -29.23 -28.52 13.16
N LEU A 220 -27.95 -28.56 12.78
CA LEU A 220 -27.01 -27.48 13.00
C LEU A 220 -26.20 -27.22 11.74
N SER A 221 -26.29 -25.99 11.24
CA SER A 221 -25.64 -25.55 10.02
C SER A 221 -24.82 -24.29 10.29
N GLY A 222 -23.67 -24.16 9.63
CA GLY A 222 -22.81 -22.98 9.74
C GLY A 222 -22.47 -22.43 8.37
N TYR A 223 -22.54 -21.11 8.20
CA TYR A 223 -22.31 -20.40 6.95
C TYR A 223 -21.36 -19.23 7.18
N ALA A 224 -20.35 -19.07 6.32
CA ALA A 224 -19.45 -17.93 6.45
C ALA A 224 -20.15 -16.63 6.09
N MET A 225 -19.82 -15.55 6.81
CA MET A 225 -20.15 -14.19 6.44
C MET A 225 -19.02 -13.22 6.78
N LYS A 226 -18.96 -12.11 6.06
CA LYS A 226 -18.04 -10.99 6.32
C LYS A 226 -18.74 -9.68 6.00
N MET A 227 -18.65 -8.75 6.93
CA MET A 227 -19.11 -7.38 6.72
C MET A 227 -17.92 -6.45 6.45
N THR A 228 -18.15 -5.43 5.64
CA THR A 228 -17.19 -4.34 5.42
C THR A 228 -17.90 -3.00 5.55
N ARG A 229 -17.42 -2.18 6.48
CA ARG A 229 -17.92 -0.83 6.73
C ARG A 229 -17.17 0.21 5.91
N ASP A 230 -17.79 1.37 5.72
CA ASP A 230 -17.14 2.55 5.16
C ASP A 230 -15.97 2.97 6.06
N ALA A 231 -14.87 3.43 5.46
CA ALA A 231 -13.83 4.08 6.24
C ALA A 231 -14.35 5.42 6.77
N GLU A 232 -14.13 5.72 8.04
CA GLU A 232 -14.52 7.01 8.63
C GLU A 232 -14.04 8.17 7.75
N TYR A 233 -15.00 8.92 7.20
CA TYR A 233 -14.76 9.94 6.20
C TYR A 233 -14.77 11.31 6.88
N ASP A 234 -13.63 12.00 6.85
CA ASP A 234 -13.56 13.42 7.18
C ASP A 234 -14.09 14.23 5.98
N LEU A 235 -15.40 14.43 5.97
CA LEU A 235 -16.18 15.14 4.94
C LEU A 235 -15.54 16.49 4.52
N ARG A 236 -14.82 17.14 5.43
CA ARG A 236 -14.34 18.53 5.31
C ARG A 236 -13.15 18.70 4.35
N ASN A 237 -12.46 17.63 3.99
CA ASN A 237 -11.16 17.73 3.32
C ASN A 237 -11.21 17.57 1.78
N GLU A 238 -12.29 17.03 1.22
CA GLU A 238 -12.41 16.77 -0.23
C GLU A 238 -13.68 17.40 -0.86
N ILE A 239 -14.63 17.85 -0.04
CA ILE A 239 -15.87 18.51 -0.47
C ILE A 239 -15.74 20.00 -0.16
N GLU A 240 -16.16 20.88 -1.08
CA GLU A 240 -16.20 22.32 -0.82
C GLU A 240 -17.03 22.60 0.44
N TYR A 241 -16.49 23.40 1.37
CA TYR A 241 -17.16 23.75 2.63
C TYR A 241 -18.59 24.29 2.41
N SER A 242 -18.78 25.05 1.33
CA SER A 242 -20.09 25.57 0.88
C SER A 242 -21.09 24.46 0.54
N LEU A 243 -20.62 23.30 0.11
CA LEU A 243 -21.45 22.14 -0.23
C LEU A 243 -22.03 21.47 1.03
N LEU A 244 -21.21 21.38 2.08
CA LEU A 244 -21.54 20.68 3.32
C LEU A 244 -22.52 21.49 4.17
N GLU A 245 -22.38 22.82 4.20
CA GLU A 245 -23.33 23.72 4.88
C GLU A 245 -24.72 23.71 4.24
N GLN A 246 -24.82 23.38 2.95
CA GLN A 246 -26.08 23.33 2.20
C GLN A 246 -26.79 21.95 2.27
N MET A 247 -26.20 20.95 2.92
CA MET A 247 -26.77 19.60 3.02
C MET A 247 -27.73 19.47 4.21
N SER A 248 -28.85 18.78 4.02
CA SER A 248 -29.82 18.51 5.08
C SER A 248 -29.27 17.52 6.13
N GLU A 249 -29.74 17.63 7.38
CA GLU A 249 -29.34 16.73 8.48
C GLU A 249 -29.55 15.25 8.14
N GLY A 250 -30.62 14.92 7.39
CA GLY A 250 -30.91 13.55 6.94
C GLY A 250 -29.89 13.00 5.94
N VAL A 251 -29.26 13.84 5.12
CA VAL A 251 -28.17 13.44 4.23
C VAL A 251 -26.88 13.23 5.03
N ASN A 252 -26.59 14.12 6.00
CA ASN A 252 -25.46 13.95 6.91
C ASN A 252 -25.54 12.63 7.67
N GLN A 253 -26.72 12.27 8.20
CA GLN A 253 -26.93 10.99 8.90
C GLN A 253 -26.77 9.77 7.97
N ARG A 254 -27.16 9.88 6.69
CA ARG A 254 -26.97 8.83 5.68
C ARG A 254 -25.52 8.68 5.20
N LEU A 255 -24.70 9.73 5.33
CA LEU A 255 -23.28 9.74 4.98
C LEU A 255 -22.41 9.12 6.10
N THR A 256 -22.87 9.10 7.35
CA THR A 256 -22.18 8.47 8.49
C THR A 256 -22.46 6.97 8.60
N ALA A 257 -21.37 6.17 8.61
CA ALA A 257 -21.27 4.80 9.15
C ALA A 257 -22.31 3.76 8.69
N LYS A 258 -22.49 3.56 7.37
CA LYS A 258 -23.28 2.43 6.84
C LYS A 258 -22.40 1.27 6.36
N PRO A 259 -22.89 0.01 6.44
CA PRO A 259 -22.24 -1.11 5.76
C PRO A 259 -22.16 -0.83 4.26
N VAL A 260 -21.02 -1.17 3.66
CA VAL A 260 -20.76 -0.94 2.22
C VAL A 260 -20.86 -2.25 1.45
N ARG A 261 -20.45 -3.35 2.09
CA ARG A 261 -20.45 -4.68 1.48
C ARG A 261 -20.75 -5.75 2.53
N PHE A 262 -21.61 -6.68 2.17
CA PHE A 262 -21.88 -7.89 2.93
C PHE A 262 -21.63 -9.10 2.02
N VAL A 263 -20.68 -9.93 2.43
CA VAL A 263 -20.30 -11.15 1.72
C VAL A 263 -20.78 -12.33 2.54
N TYR A 264 -21.42 -13.29 1.90
CA TYR A 264 -21.98 -14.48 2.56
C TYR A 264 -21.74 -15.73 1.71
N GLU A 265 -21.70 -16.90 2.35
CA GLU A 265 -21.56 -18.18 1.67
C GLU A 265 -22.78 -18.47 0.77
N ARG A 266 -22.55 -18.88 -0.49
CA ARG A 266 -23.61 -19.12 -1.50
C ARG A 266 -24.75 -20.01 -1.03
N ASP A 267 -24.46 -21.00 -0.20
CA ASP A 267 -25.43 -22.00 0.27
C ASP A 267 -26.21 -21.52 1.51
N MET A 268 -26.03 -20.27 1.95
CA MET A 268 -26.77 -19.68 3.06
C MET A 268 -28.28 -19.65 2.76
N PRO A 269 -29.14 -20.17 3.66
CA PRO A 269 -30.59 -20.17 3.47
C PRO A 269 -31.15 -18.75 3.28
N PRO A 270 -32.12 -18.53 2.36
CA PRO A 270 -32.69 -17.22 2.13
C PRO A 270 -33.28 -16.56 3.39
N GLN A 271 -33.89 -17.36 4.28
CA GLN A 271 -34.47 -16.88 5.54
C GLN A 271 -33.39 -16.31 6.49
N MET A 272 -32.26 -17.00 6.59
CA MET A 272 -31.10 -16.54 7.36
C MET A 272 -30.50 -15.27 6.75
N LEU A 273 -30.37 -15.22 5.42
CA LEU A 273 -29.87 -14.05 4.72
C LEU A 273 -30.76 -12.83 4.95
N GLU A 274 -32.08 -12.99 4.85
CA GLU A 274 -33.05 -11.91 5.11
C GLU A 274 -32.96 -11.43 6.56
N PHE A 275 -32.88 -12.35 7.52
CA PHE A 275 -32.67 -12.03 8.92
C PHE A 275 -31.38 -11.21 9.15
N LEU A 276 -30.26 -11.62 8.56
CA LEU A 276 -28.99 -10.90 8.66
C LEU A 276 -29.04 -9.53 7.96
N CYS A 277 -29.69 -9.43 6.80
CA CYS A 277 -29.88 -8.15 6.09
C CYS A 277 -30.66 -7.14 6.94
N ASN A 278 -31.74 -7.58 7.57
CA ASN A 278 -32.56 -6.75 8.45
C ASN A 278 -31.76 -6.33 9.69
N LYS A 279 -31.07 -7.27 10.34
CA LYS A 279 -30.25 -6.99 11.54
C LYS A 279 -29.09 -6.04 11.28
N LEU A 280 -28.50 -6.09 10.08
CA LEU A 280 -27.37 -5.23 9.69
C LEU A 280 -27.81 -3.93 9.00
N ASN A 281 -29.11 -3.66 8.90
CA ASN A 281 -29.66 -2.48 8.23
C ASN A 281 -29.13 -2.30 6.78
N ILE A 282 -28.99 -3.42 6.06
CA ILE A 282 -28.47 -3.42 4.69
C ILE A 282 -29.50 -2.79 3.75
N SER A 283 -29.11 -1.72 3.07
CA SER A 283 -29.94 -1.00 2.11
C SER A 283 -29.84 -1.57 0.69
N ASN A 284 -30.78 -1.23 -0.20
CA ASN A 284 -30.73 -1.60 -1.63
C ASN A 284 -29.48 -1.06 -2.37
N TYR A 285 -28.76 -0.09 -1.80
CA TYR A 285 -27.51 0.44 -2.34
C TYR A 285 -26.27 -0.24 -1.78
N ASP A 286 -26.42 -1.17 -0.84
CA ASP A 286 -25.33 -1.92 -0.24
C ASP A 286 -25.03 -3.15 -1.08
N ASN A 287 -23.75 -3.52 -1.16
CA ASN A 287 -23.34 -4.57 -2.06
C ASN A 287 -23.45 -5.94 -1.37
N LEU A 288 -24.54 -6.65 -1.64
CA LEU A 288 -24.73 -8.06 -1.26
C LEU A 288 -24.01 -8.95 -2.27
N ILE A 289 -23.00 -9.71 -1.83
CA ILE A 289 -22.20 -10.56 -2.70
C ILE A 289 -22.24 -12.01 -2.19
N PRO A 290 -22.87 -12.95 -2.92
CA PRO A 290 -22.71 -14.36 -2.64
C PRO A 290 -21.27 -14.78 -3.00
N GLY A 291 -20.54 -15.27 -2.01
CA GLY A 291 -19.13 -15.67 -2.08
C GLY A 291 -18.93 -17.17 -1.82
N GLY A 292 -17.67 -17.60 -1.97
CA GLY A 292 -17.27 -18.96 -1.61
C GLY A 292 -17.30 -19.20 -0.09
N ARG A 293 -17.05 -20.44 0.31
CA ARG A 293 -17.04 -20.93 1.70
C ARG A 293 -16.12 -20.16 2.66
N TYR A 294 -15.05 -19.58 2.15
CA TYR A 294 -14.06 -18.86 2.95
C TYR A 294 -14.12 -17.38 2.62
N HIS A 295 -14.11 -16.55 3.66
CA HIS A 295 -13.99 -15.10 3.52
C HIS A 295 -12.66 -14.64 4.15
N ASN A 296 -12.37 -13.34 4.04
CA ASN A 296 -11.14 -12.78 4.59
C ASN A 296 -9.86 -13.40 3.99
N PHE A 297 -9.79 -13.62 2.68
CA PHE A 297 -8.62 -14.21 2.03
C PHE A 297 -7.32 -13.41 2.25
N LYS A 298 -7.37 -12.18 2.77
CA LYS A 298 -6.19 -11.41 3.21
C LYS A 298 -5.24 -12.21 4.11
N ASP A 299 -5.74 -13.15 4.91
CA ASP A 299 -4.89 -13.97 5.79
C ASP A 299 -3.94 -14.89 5.00
N PHE A 300 -4.24 -15.19 3.73
CA PHE A 300 -3.37 -15.95 2.84
C PHE A 300 -2.07 -15.21 2.50
N ILE A 301 -1.96 -13.91 2.78
CA ILE A 301 -0.68 -13.19 2.74
C ILE A 301 0.34 -13.87 3.66
N GLY A 302 -0.12 -14.38 4.82
CA GLY A 302 0.68 -15.12 5.79
C GLY A 302 0.71 -16.64 5.56
N PHE A 303 0.29 -17.14 4.38
CA PHE A 303 0.22 -18.59 4.15
C PHE A 303 1.59 -19.26 4.38
N PRO A 304 1.66 -20.34 5.18
CA PRO A 304 2.92 -20.96 5.55
C PRO A 304 3.49 -21.82 4.40
N ASN A 305 4.82 -21.75 4.22
CA ASN A 305 5.50 -22.72 3.37
C ASN A 305 5.83 -23.98 4.16
N VAL A 306 4.97 -24.97 4.04
CA VAL A 306 5.21 -26.28 4.66
C VAL A 306 6.03 -27.20 3.77
N GLY A 307 6.32 -26.82 2.52
CA GLY A 307 6.89 -27.69 1.50
C GLY A 307 8.42 -27.70 1.44
N ARG A 308 8.97 -27.45 0.24
CA ARG A 308 10.41 -27.31 -0.02
C ARG A 308 10.72 -25.83 -0.29
N GLU A 309 11.98 -25.41 -0.17
CA GLU A 309 12.37 -24.00 -0.31
C GLU A 309 12.03 -23.38 -1.67
N TYR A 310 12.12 -24.14 -2.77
CA TYR A 310 11.82 -23.63 -4.12
C TYR A 310 10.35 -23.24 -4.33
N LEU A 311 9.47 -23.52 -3.37
CA LEU A 311 8.08 -23.06 -3.40
C LEU A 311 7.93 -21.58 -3.05
N GLU A 312 9.00 -20.94 -2.59
CA GLU A 312 9.09 -19.52 -2.28
C GLU A 312 10.15 -18.83 -3.15
N ASN A 313 10.10 -17.49 -3.18
CA ASN A 313 11.17 -16.73 -3.80
C ASN A 313 12.48 -16.92 -3.03
N LYS A 314 13.58 -17.08 -3.75
CA LYS A 314 14.92 -17.04 -3.13
C LYS A 314 15.10 -15.69 -2.42
N PRO A 315 15.63 -15.65 -1.19
CA PRO A 315 15.87 -14.40 -0.50
C PRO A 315 16.86 -13.52 -1.28
N LEU A 316 16.64 -12.22 -1.26
CA LEU A 316 17.57 -11.21 -1.77
C LEU A 316 18.09 -10.43 -0.55
N PRO A 317 19.26 -10.79 0.00
CA PRO A 317 19.79 -10.14 1.18
C PRO A 317 20.03 -8.64 0.92
N PRO A 318 19.55 -7.73 1.79
CA PRO A 318 19.84 -6.30 1.64
C PRO A 318 21.35 -6.04 1.72
N MET A 319 21.88 -5.24 0.80
CA MET A 319 23.30 -4.89 0.73
C MET A 319 23.61 -3.65 1.60
N LYS A 320 24.83 -3.61 2.15
CA LYS A 320 25.38 -2.41 2.79
C LYS A 320 25.92 -1.48 1.70
N CYS A 321 25.61 -0.19 1.83
CA CYS A 321 26.12 0.84 0.94
C CYS A 321 27.58 1.17 1.31
N ALA A 322 28.45 1.02 0.34
CA ALA A 322 29.89 1.24 0.42
C ALA A 322 30.25 2.72 0.61
N ASP A 323 29.34 3.65 0.30
CA ASP A 323 29.55 5.08 0.53
C ASP A 323 29.67 5.42 2.02
N PHE A 324 29.21 4.56 2.93
CA PHE A 324 29.43 4.69 4.39
C PHE A 324 30.73 4.04 4.89
N GLU A 325 31.36 3.18 4.10
CA GLU A 325 32.56 2.44 4.52
C GLU A 325 33.80 3.33 4.48
N GLY A 326 34.72 3.16 5.44
CA GLY A 326 35.96 3.95 5.53
C GLY A 326 35.84 5.26 6.31
N TYR A 327 34.65 5.60 6.80
CA TYR A 327 34.42 6.77 7.66
C TYR A 327 34.20 6.36 9.12
N ALA A 328 34.57 7.24 10.05
CA ALA A 328 34.43 6.98 11.48
C ALA A 328 32.96 6.97 11.95
N ASN A 329 32.11 7.76 11.29
CA ASN A 329 30.68 7.87 11.60
C ASN A 329 29.89 8.24 10.33
N SER A 330 28.55 8.13 10.41
CA SER A 330 27.66 8.38 9.28
C SER A 330 27.67 9.84 8.81
N PHE A 331 27.92 10.81 9.69
CA PHE A 331 27.97 12.22 9.33
C PHE A 331 29.15 12.53 8.42
N ASP A 332 30.33 11.99 8.74
CA ASP A 332 31.54 12.21 7.93
C ASP A 332 31.35 11.65 6.50
N ALA A 333 30.67 10.50 6.37
CA ALA A 333 30.34 9.92 5.08
C ALA A 333 29.38 10.81 4.26
N ILE A 334 28.30 11.30 4.88
CA ILE A 334 27.30 12.17 4.22
C ILE A 334 27.90 13.55 3.89
N LYS A 335 28.81 14.06 4.72
CA LYS A 335 29.51 15.32 4.49
C LYS A 335 30.47 15.23 3.30
N ALA A 336 31.15 14.09 3.14
CA ALA A 336 32.08 13.88 2.06
C ALA A 336 31.38 13.81 0.69
N LYS A 337 30.19 13.18 0.63
CA LYS A 337 29.39 13.07 -0.60
C LYS A 337 27.94 12.71 -0.28
N ASP A 338 27.03 13.13 -1.16
CA ASP A 338 25.64 12.68 -1.12
C ASP A 338 25.55 11.15 -1.26
N ILE A 339 24.62 10.55 -0.52
CA ILE A 339 24.40 9.10 -0.50
C ILE A 339 22.96 8.81 -0.90
N LEU A 340 22.78 7.91 -1.89
CA LEU A 340 21.47 7.41 -2.30
C LEU A 340 21.33 5.94 -1.96
N LEU A 341 20.40 5.65 -1.05
CA LEU A 341 19.95 4.31 -0.74
C LEU A 341 18.71 3.97 -1.57
N TYR A 342 18.58 2.71 -1.97
CA TYR A 342 17.41 2.17 -2.65
C TYR A 342 16.95 0.90 -1.97
N TYR A 343 15.84 0.97 -1.25
CA TYR A 343 15.21 -0.18 -0.57
C TYR A 343 14.42 -1.02 -1.58
N PRO A 344 14.15 -2.31 -1.30
CA PRO A 344 14.72 -3.13 -0.23
C PRO A 344 16.13 -3.65 -0.58
N TYR A 345 16.71 -3.19 -1.69
CA TYR A 345 18.02 -3.64 -2.15
C TYR A 345 19.11 -3.28 -1.14
N HIS A 346 19.06 -2.08 -0.58
CA HIS A 346 19.91 -1.64 0.53
C HIS A 346 19.27 -1.92 1.89
N THR A 347 20.08 -2.07 2.93
CA THR A 347 19.56 -2.16 4.31
C THR A 347 19.03 -0.83 4.83
N PHE A 348 17.89 -0.87 5.52
CA PHE A 348 17.34 0.26 6.27
C PHE A 348 18.16 0.60 7.52
N ASP A 349 19.04 -0.31 7.96
CA ASP A 349 19.85 -0.12 9.17
C ASP A 349 20.74 1.12 9.09
N HIS A 350 21.10 1.61 7.90
CA HIS A 350 21.87 2.87 7.75
C HIS A 350 21.11 4.08 8.32
N ILE A 351 19.78 4.13 8.14
CA ILE A 351 18.95 5.21 8.69
C ILE A 351 18.78 5.03 10.20
N SER A 352 18.50 3.81 10.65
CA SER A 352 18.38 3.51 12.08
C SER A 352 19.70 3.84 12.81
N GLU A 353 20.84 3.52 12.22
CA GLU A 353 22.17 3.80 12.77
C GLU A 353 22.51 5.29 12.74
N LEU A 354 22.14 6.03 11.68
CA LEU A 354 22.30 7.49 11.65
C LEU A 354 21.52 8.17 12.78
N VAL A 355 20.25 7.79 13.01
CA VAL A 355 19.44 8.36 14.09
C VAL A 355 19.99 7.93 15.46
N ARG A 356 20.45 6.69 15.60
CA ARG A 356 21.11 6.21 16.82
C ARG A 356 22.40 6.99 17.10
N GLN A 357 23.26 7.21 16.11
CA GLN A 357 24.46 8.06 16.29
C GLN A 357 24.07 9.50 16.66
N ALA A 358 23.03 10.03 16.02
CA ALA A 358 22.53 11.36 16.34
C ALA A 358 21.99 11.47 17.77
N SER A 359 21.53 10.37 18.38
CA SER A 359 20.96 10.42 19.73
C SER A 359 21.99 10.60 20.83
N PHE A 360 23.23 10.14 20.64
CA PHE A 360 24.29 10.25 21.66
C PHE A 360 25.51 11.08 21.25
N ASP A 361 25.71 11.42 19.97
CA ASP A 361 26.83 12.30 19.56
C ASP A 361 26.75 13.65 20.30
N PRO A 362 27.77 14.03 21.12
CA PRO A 362 27.78 15.28 21.86
C PRO A 362 27.72 16.53 20.98
N LYS A 363 28.09 16.42 19.70
CA LYS A 363 28.06 17.52 18.74
C LYS A 363 26.65 17.78 18.19
N VAL A 364 25.72 16.83 18.32
CA VAL A 364 24.36 16.99 17.78
C VAL A 364 23.52 17.87 18.71
N LEU A 365 22.93 18.91 18.14
CA LEU A 365 22.13 19.91 18.85
C LEU A 365 20.63 19.62 18.75
N SER A 366 20.16 19.16 17.60
CA SER A 366 18.73 18.95 17.35
C SER A 366 18.45 17.89 16.31
N ILE A 367 17.33 17.19 16.45
CA ILE A 367 16.79 16.23 15.49
C ILE A 367 15.35 16.63 15.17
N LYS A 368 15.04 16.85 13.89
CA LYS A 368 13.65 17.02 13.40
C LYS A 368 13.31 15.88 12.46
N ILE A 369 12.17 15.24 12.65
CA ILE A 369 11.72 14.13 11.81
C ILE A 369 10.21 14.19 11.63
N ASN A 370 9.73 13.75 10.47
CA ASN A 370 8.32 13.52 10.26
C ASN A 370 7.99 12.03 10.14
N ILE A 371 6.86 11.68 10.72
CA ILE A 371 6.48 10.30 10.94
C ILE A 371 5.03 10.16 10.51
N TYR A 372 4.85 9.47 9.39
CA TYR A 372 3.53 9.16 8.84
C TYR A 372 2.96 7.86 9.40
N ARG A 373 3.81 6.83 9.58
CA ARG A 373 3.46 5.51 10.11
C ARG A 373 4.63 4.93 10.90
N VAL A 374 4.35 4.33 12.05
CA VAL A 374 5.37 3.75 12.94
C VAL A 374 5.09 2.27 13.15
N ALA A 375 6.14 1.46 13.20
CA ALA A 375 6.02 0.08 13.66
C ALA A 375 5.77 0.07 15.18
N LYS A 376 4.93 -0.85 15.70
CA LYS A 376 4.67 -0.98 17.14
C LYS A 376 5.96 -0.95 17.99
N ASP A 377 6.99 -1.70 17.57
CA ASP A 377 8.32 -1.71 18.19
C ASP A 377 9.36 -0.99 17.33
N SER A 378 9.33 0.35 17.29
CA SER A 378 10.24 1.13 16.43
C SER A 378 11.55 1.49 17.13
N ARG A 379 12.67 0.90 16.68
CA ARG A 379 14.03 1.27 17.13
C ARG A 379 14.35 2.74 16.92
N LEU A 380 13.79 3.33 15.87
CA LEU A 380 13.95 4.73 15.54
C LEU A 380 13.29 5.63 16.60
N MET A 381 12.10 5.27 17.09
CA MET A 381 11.42 6.05 18.13
C MET A 381 12.17 6.01 19.46
N ASN A 382 12.66 4.84 19.85
CA ASN A 382 13.49 4.70 21.05
C ASN A 382 14.75 5.57 20.95
N SER A 383 15.39 5.62 19.77
CA SER A 383 16.57 6.48 19.56
C SER A 383 16.24 7.98 19.69
N LEU A 384 15.02 8.41 19.33
CA LEU A 384 14.58 9.80 19.51
C LEU A 384 14.35 10.13 21.00
N ILE A 385 13.81 9.18 21.77
CA ILE A 385 13.67 9.31 23.23
C ILE A 385 15.06 9.43 23.87
N ASP A 386 15.99 8.55 23.50
CA ASP A 386 17.38 8.60 23.98
C ASP A 386 18.05 9.94 23.64
N ALA A 387 17.72 10.55 22.50
CA ALA A 387 18.26 11.84 22.10
C ALA A 387 17.82 12.96 23.06
N VAL A 388 16.56 12.96 23.50
CA VAL A 388 16.06 13.91 24.50
C VAL A 388 16.73 13.69 25.85
N HIS A 389 16.85 12.44 26.30
CA HIS A 389 17.56 12.12 27.55
C HIS A 389 19.02 12.59 27.52
N ASN A 390 19.65 12.59 26.35
CA ASN A 390 21.00 13.13 26.12
C ASN A 390 21.03 14.65 25.84
N GLY A 391 19.97 15.39 26.16
CA GLY A 391 19.92 16.86 26.12
C GLY A 391 19.74 17.48 24.73
N LYS A 392 19.30 16.70 23.73
CA LYS A 392 19.11 17.19 22.35
C LYS A 392 17.70 17.72 22.15
N ASN A 393 17.55 18.75 21.33
CA ASN A 393 16.24 19.26 20.95
C ASN A 393 15.61 18.36 19.89
N VAL A 394 14.62 17.56 20.26
CA VAL A 394 13.95 16.63 19.35
C VAL A 394 12.56 17.14 19.00
N THR A 395 12.27 17.25 17.71
CA THR A 395 10.95 17.60 17.18
C THR A 395 10.43 16.47 16.30
N VAL A 396 9.25 15.95 16.61
CA VAL A 396 8.61 14.89 15.84
C VAL A 396 7.28 15.38 15.32
N VAL A 397 7.14 15.39 14.00
CA VAL A 397 5.87 15.68 13.33
C VAL A 397 5.13 14.36 13.16
N VAL A 398 3.96 14.22 13.80
CA VAL A 398 3.13 13.00 13.72
C VAL A 398 1.84 13.28 12.96
N GLU A 399 1.54 12.44 11.97
CA GLU A 399 0.26 12.46 11.27
C GLU A 399 -0.76 11.55 11.98
N LEU A 400 -1.64 12.13 12.80
CA LEU A 400 -2.68 11.38 13.50
C LEU A 400 -3.74 10.81 12.55
N GLN A 401 -3.97 11.44 11.38
CA GLN A 401 -4.98 11.00 10.42
C GLN A 401 -4.43 10.03 9.36
N ALA A 402 -3.35 9.31 9.69
CA ALA A 402 -2.77 8.29 8.83
C ALA A 402 -3.64 7.03 8.88
N ARG A 403 -4.28 6.71 7.75
CA ARG A 403 -5.24 5.61 7.64
C ARG A 403 -4.63 4.28 8.09
N PHE A 404 -5.36 3.58 8.96
CA PHE A 404 -5.08 2.25 9.52
C PHE A 404 -3.96 2.17 10.57
N ASP A 405 -3.35 3.29 10.93
CA ASP A 405 -2.27 3.36 11.93
C ASP A 405 -2.56 4.44 13.00
N GLU A 406 -3.81 4.92 13.08
CA GLU A 406 -4.22 6.03 13.95
C GLU A 406 -3.95 5.71 15.43
N GLU A 407 -4.38 4.53 15.89
CA GLU A 407 -4.19 4.10 17.28
C GLU A 407 -2.71 4.07 17.68
N ALA A 408 -1.86 3.49 16.82
CA ALA A 408 -0.43 3.40 17.06
C ALA A 408 0.25 4.78 17.07
N ASN A 409 -0.16 5.70 16.19
CA ASN A 409 0.38 7.06 16.16
C ASN A 409 -0.06 7.87 17.40
N ILE A 410 -1.29 7.67 17.89
CA ILE A 410 -1.79 8.28 19.13
C ILE A 410 -1.00 7.79 20.35
N GLU A 411 -0.78 6.47 20.45
CA GLU A 411 0.01 5.87 21.53
C GLU A 411 1.44 6.43 21.54
N TRP A 412 2.12 6.42 20.39
CA TRP A 412 3.47 6.96 20.27
C TRP A 412 3.55 8.46 20.59
N SER A 413 2.52 9.23 20.27
CA SER A 413 2.49 10.66 20.59
C SER A 413 2.46 10.91 22.09
N LYS A 414 1.78 10.05 22.87
CA LYS A 414 1.82 10.13 24.34
C LYS A 414 3.21 9.80 24.86
N VAL A 415 3.76 8.65 24.45
CA VAL A 415 5.10 8.18 24.87
C VAL A 415 6.19 9.21 24.55
N LEU A 416 6.18 9.78 23.35
CA LEU A 416 7.16 10.80 22.95
C LEU A 416 7.02 12.08 23.78
N THR A 417 5.80 12.54 24.02
CA THR A 417 5.53 13.76 24.78
C THR A 417 5.99 13.61 26.23
N GLU A 418 5.69 12.47 26.85
CA GLU A 418 6.13 12.14 28.22
C GLU A 418 7.67 12.08 28.34
N ALA A 419 8.35 11.62 27.29
CA ALA A 419 9.81 11.62 27.21
C ALA A 419 10.44 13.01 26.95
N GLY A 420 9.65 14.07 26.74
CA GLY A 420 10.13 15.43 26.51
C GLY A 420 10.39 15.79 25.03
N VAL A 421 9.93 14.97 24.09
CA VAL A 421 9.98 15.28 22.65
C VAL A 421 8.94 16.36 22.31
N HIS A 422 9.32 17.34 21.49
CA HIS A 422 8.36 18.31 20.97
C HIS A 422 7.54 17.69 19.84
N VAL A 423 6.35 17.17 20.18
CA VAL A 423 5.44 16.56 19.21
C VAL A 423 4.58 17.62 18.54
N ILE A 424 4.54 17.59 17.21
CA ILE A 424 3.73 18.50 16.38
C ILE A 424 2.72 17.66 15.60
N PHE A 425 1.46 18.06 15.68
CA PHE A 425 0.38 17.45 14.91
C PHE A 425 0.15 18.24 13.62
N GLY A 426 -0.17 17.52 12.53
CA GLY A 426 -0.57 18.14 11.27
C GLY A 426 -1.82 19.01 11.46
N ALA A 427 -1.89 20.13 10.74
CA ALA A 427 -3.07 20.99 10.76
C ALA A 427 -4.29 20.26 10.16
N PRO A 428 -5.50 20.44 10.71
CA PRO A 428 -6.72 19.88 10.14
C PRO A 428 -6.84 20.23 8.64
N GLY A 429 -7.06 19.20 7.81
CA GLY A 429 -7.17 19.34 6.36
C GLY A 429 -5.86 19.45 5.58
N LEU A 430 -4.69 19.42 6.23
CA LEU A 430 -3.39 19.43 5.57
C LEU A 430 -2.52 18.25 6.03
N LYS A 431 -2.64 17.12 5.33
CA LYS A 431 -1.90 15.90 5.71
C LYS A 431 -0.43 15.96 5.35
N ILE A 432 0.42 15.45 6.23
CA ILE A 432 1.87 15.45 6.07
C ILE A 432 2.33 14.10 5.55
N HIS A 433 2.76 14.06 4.29
CA HIS A 433 3.17 12.83 3.61
C HIS A 433 4.60 12.93 3.04
N SER A 434 5.34 14.01 3.30
CA SER A 434 6.78 14.05 3.08
C SER A 434 7.52 13.07 4.02
N LYS A 435 8.76 12.68 3.69
CA LYS A 435 9.60 11.81 4.55
C LYS A 435 10.98 12.39 4.74
N LEU A 436 11.08 13.23 5.75
CA LEU A 436 12.17 14.12 6.05
C LEU A 436 12.74 13.80 7.43
N LEU A 437 14.06 13.77 7.49
CA LEU A 437 14.81 13.83 8.75
C LEU A 437 15.85 14.93 8.58
N MET A 438 16.07 15.73 9.62
CA MET A 438 17.07 16.78 9.66
C MET A 438 17.80 16.72 11.00
N ILE A 439 19.11 16.67 10.95
CA ILE A 439 19.99 16.65 12.13
C ILE A 439 20.88 17.89 12.05
N SER A 440 20.89 18.70 13.11
CA SER A 440 21.81 19.85 13.24
C SER A 440 22.95 19.47 14.18
N ARG A 441 24.19 19.57 13.70
CA ARG A 441 25.41 19.17 14.42
C ARG A 441 26.41 20.33 14.43
N ARG A 442 27.02 20.61 15.58
CA ARG A 442 28.08 21.61 15.75
C ARG A 442 29.42 21.01 15.35
N GLU A 443 30.04 21.54 14.30
CA GLU A 443 31.35 21.12 13.83
C GLU A 443 32.29 22.33 13.78
N GLY A 444 33.15 22.46 14.79
CA GLY A 444 33.91 23.69 15.01
C GLY A 444 32.97 24.81 15.47
N GLU A 445 33.06 25.96 14.80
CA GLU A 445 32.19 27.12 15.08
C GLU A 445 30.88 27.10 14.29
N GLU A 446 30.75 26.22 13.29
CA GLU A 446 29.58 26.17 12.41
C GLU A 446 28.54 25.13 12.85
N ILE A 447 27.29 25.39 12.47
CA ILE A 447 26.21 24.41 12.57
C ILE A 447 25.97 23.81 11.20
N ILE A 448 26.40 22.56 11.02
CA ILE A 448 26.17 21.78 9.81
C ILE A 448 24.86 21.02 9.95
N ARG A 449 24.09 20.99 8.87
CA ARG A 449 22.82 20.27 8.80
C ARG A 449 22.96 19.08 7.87
N TYR A 450 22.41 17.95 8.32
CA TYR A 450 22.32 16.72 7.56
C TYR A 450 20.85 16.44 7.32
N ALA A 451 20.45 16.24 6.06
CA ALA A 451 19.07 15.99 5.70
C ALA A 451 18.91 14.61 5.03
N HIS A 452 17.80 13.97 5.35
CA HIS A 452 17.27 12.81 4.65
C HIS A 452 15.99 13.22 3.92
N ILE A 453 15.87 12.84 2.66
CA ILE A 453 14.65 13.03 1.86
C ILE A 453 14.30 11.69 1.20
N GLY A 454 13.18 11.11 1.62
CA GLY A 454 12.75 9.78 1.20
C GLY A 454 11.49 9.79 0.34
N THR A 455 11.35 8.78 -0.51
CA THR A 455 10.09 8.52 -1.25
C THR A 455 9.09 7.69 -0.45
N GLY A 456 9.55 7.01 0.61
CA GLY A 456 8.77 6.13 1.48
C GLY A 456 8.98 6.36 2.97
N ASN A 457 8.10 5.79 3.80
CA ASN A 457 8.03 5.97 5.26
C ASN A 457 9.24 5.38 6.01
N PHE A 458 9.49 5.91 7.21
CA PHE A 458 10.43 5.35 8.19
C PHE A 458 9.90 4.09 8.89
N HIS A 459 9.54 3.06 8.12
CA HIS A 459 8.96 1.83 8.66
C HIS A 459 9.78 0.61 8.25
N GLU A 460 10.44 -0.03 9.22
CA GLU A 460 11.43 -1.09 8.98
C GLU A 460 10.86 -2.30 8.23
N LYS A 461 9.62 -2.72 8.55
CA LYS A 461 8.97 -3.83 7.84
C LYS A 461 8.63 -3.49 6.39
N THR A 462 8.08 -2.30 6.11
CA THR A 462 7.75 -1.90 4.72
C THR A 462 9.00 -1.72 3.88
N ALA A 463 10.11 -1.25 4.45
CA ALA A 463 11.39 -1.13 3.74
C ALA A 463 11.94 -2.46 3.20
N ARG A 464 11.40 -3.62 3.61
CA ARG A 464 11.74 -4.95 3.07
C ARG A 464 10.90 -5.38 1.87
N ILE A 465 9.76 -4.72 1.63
CA ILE A 465 8.77 -5.10 0.62
C ILE A 465 8.59 -3.97 -0.41
N TYR A 466 8.71 -2.72 0.00
CA TYR A 466 8.52 -1.53 -0.81
C TYR A 466 9.86 -1.12 -1.42
N THR A 467 9.85 -0.74 -2.69
CA THR A 467 11.01 -0.10 -3.30
C THR A 467 10.98 1.40 -3.00
N ASP A 468 12.05 1.97 -2.44
CA ASP A 468 12.04 3.39 -2.03
C ASP A 468 13.44 4.00 -2.05
N PHE A 469 13.54 5.22 -2.57
CA PHE A 469 14.77 6.00 -2.51
C PHE A 469 14.86 6.77 -1.20
N SER A 470 16.10 6.91 -0.72
CA SER A 470 16.46 7.67 0.46
C SER A 470 17.75 8.42 0.14
N LEU A 471 17.62 9.74 -0.02
CA LEU A 471 18.74 10.64 -0.28
C LEU A 471 19.21 11.23 1.05
N LEU A 472 20.50 11.09 1.34
CA LEU A 472 21.18 11.71 2.47
C LEU A 472 22.16 12.75 1.93
N THR A 473 22.09 13.98 2.46
CA THR A 473 22.87 15.11 1.97
C THR A 473 23.26 16.08 3.09
N ALA A 474 24.41 16.71 2.93
CA ALA A 474 24.86 17.86 3.71
C ALA A 474 24.89 19.17 2.88
N ASP A 475 24.32 19.16 1.66
CA ASP A 475 24.21 20.35 0.80
C ASP A 475 23.46 21.46 1.54
N GLN A 476 24.12 22.61 1.71
CA GLN A 476 23.58 23.72 2.51
C GLN A 476 22.29 24.30 1.92
N GLU A 477 22.15 24.36 0.59
CA GLU A 477 20.95 24.91 -0.05
C GLU A 477 19.75 23.98 0.18
N ILE A 478 19.96 22.67 -0.02
CA ILE A 478 18.90 21.66 0.19
C ILE A 478 18.54 21.56 1.67
N THR A 479 19.53 21.49 2.57
CA THR A 479 19.29 21.37 4.02
C THR A 479 18.63 22.61 4.62
N ASN A 480 18.93 23.81 4.11
CA ASN A 480 18.22 25.03 4.48
C ASN A 480 16.75 25.00 4.03
N GLU A 481 16.46 24.46 2.85
CA GLU A 481 15.07 24.31 2.40
C GLU A 481 14.31 23.23 3.18
N VAL A 482 14.95 22.11 3.55
CA VAL A 482 14.34 21.10 4.44
C VAL A 482 14.00 21.72 5.80
N ARG A 483 14.89 22.55 6.36
CA ARG A 483 14.60 23.32 7.58
C ARG A 483 13.37 24.21 7.39
N ASN A 484 13.26 24.89 6.24
CA ASN A 484 12.11 25.73 5.93
C ASN A 484 10.82 24.91 5.77
N VAL A 485 10.88 23.65 5.31
CA VAL A 485 9.73 22.74 5.30
C VAL A 485 9.26 22.43 6.72
N PHE A 486 10.16 22.11 7.65
CA PHE A 486 9.78 21.94 9.06
C PHE A 486 9.17 23.21 9.66
N GLY A 487 9.75 24.38 9.36
CA GLY A 487 9.17 25.67 9.76
C GLY A 487 7.80 25.95 9.13
N TYR A 488 7.56 25.49 7.90
CA TYR A 488 6.26 25.58 7.24
C TYR A 488 5.23 24.63 7.86
N ILE A 489 5.64 23.43 8.29
CA ILE A 489 4.78 22.51 9.04
C ILE A 489 4.40 23.12 10.40
N GLU A 490 5.37 23.67 11.11
CA GLU A 490 5.19 24.35 12.41
C GLU A 490 4.28 25.58 12.30
N ASN A 491 4.47 26.38 11.24
CA ASN A 491 3.72 27.60 11.03
C ASN A 491 3.32 27.75 9.55
N PRO A 492 2.18 27.15 9.13
CA PRO A 492 1.77 27.12 7.74
C PRO A 492 1.33 28.49 7.20
N TYR A 493 1.05 29.46 8.07
CA TYR A 493 0.62 30.80 7.65
C TYR A 493 1.78 31.68 7.18
N ARG A 494 3.02 31.33 7.54
CA ARG A 494 4.20 32.10 7.11
C ARG A 494 4.47 31.87 5.62
N PRO A 495 4.68 32.94 4.82
CA PRO A 495 5.10 32.77 3.43
C PRO A 495 6.50 32.19 3.38
N VAL A 496 6.65 31.05 2.71
CA VAL A 496 7.94 30.38 2.49
C VAL A 496 8.12 30.17 0.98
N LYS A 497 9.31 30.50 0.48
CA LYS A 497 9.71 30.23 -0.91
C LYS A 497 10.73 29.10 -0.93
N PHE A 498 10.60 28.23 -1.92
CA PHE A 498 11.53 27.13 -2.19
C PHE A 498 12.05 27.30 -3.61
N ASN A 499 13.37 27.39 -3.75
CA ASN A 499 14.09 27.53 -5.00
C ASN A 499 14.44 26.17 -5.61
N HIS A 500 14.64 25.14 -4.78
CA HIS A 500 15.10 23.82 -5.23
C HIS A 500 14.05 22.73 -4.99
N LEU A 501 13.51 22.64 -3.78
CA LEU A 501 12.49 21.65 -3.42
C LEU A 501 11.15 21.97 -4.09
N MET A 502 10.48 20.93 -4.56
CA MET A 502 9.06 21.00 -4.88
C MET A 502 8.28 20.61 -3.63
N VAL A 503 7.55 21.54 -3.06
CA VAL A 503 6.80 21.38 -1.81
C VAL A 503 5.33 21.60 -2.11
N SER A 504 4.52 20.55 -1.92
CA SER A 504 3.06 20.66 -1.99
C SER A 504 2.51 21.27 -0.69
N PRO A 505 1.42 22.04 -0.74
CA PRO A 505 0.74 22.56 -1.93
C PRO A 505 1.29 23.92 -2.41
N ARG A 506 2.54 24.25 -2.07
CA ARG A 506 3.11 25.59 -2.30
C ARG A 506 3.53 25.86 -3.73
N ASN A 507 4.33 24.98 -4.33
CA ASN A 507 4.91 25.23 -5.65
C ASN A 507 4.87 24.01 -6.60
N SER A 508 4.43 22.83 -6.14
CA SER A 508 4.48 21.57 -6.89
C SER A 508 3.83 21.67 -8.28
N ARG A 509 2.59 22.18 -8.38
CA ARG A 509 1.89 22.30 -9.67
C ARG A 509 2.66 23.17 -10.66
N THR A 510 3.09 24.36 -10.21
CA THR A 510 3.85 25.31 -11.03
C THR A 510 5.18 24.73 -11.47
N GLN A 511 5.90 24.03 -10.59
CA GLN A 511 7.19 23.41 -10.91
C GLN A 511 7.05 22.25 -11.88
N ILE A 512 6.05 21.37 -11.70
CA ILE A 512 5.75 20.27 -12.63
C ILE A 512 5.39 20.84 -14.01
N TYR A 513 4.54 21.86 -14.06
CA TYR A 513 4.18 22.50 -15.33
C TYR A 513 5.40 23.10 -16.02
N ARG A 514 6.28 23.79 -15.26
CA ARG A 514 7.54 24.33 -15.79
C ARG A 514 8.43 23.26 -16.39
N LEU A 515 8.60 22.11 -15.73
CA LEU A 515 9.39 21.00 -16.28
C LEU A 515 8.82 20.51 -17.62
N ILE A 516 7.49 20.37 -17.71
CA ILE A 516 6.83 19.91 -18.94
C ILE A 516 6.89 20.99 -20.04
N ASP A 517 6.67 22.25 -19.69
CA ASP A 517 6.71 23.39 -20.61
C ASP A 517 8.11 23.59 -21.22
N ASN A 518 9.17 23.36 -20.43
CA ASN A 518 10.53 23.43 -20.94
C ASN A 518 10.78 22.35 -22.01
N GLU A 519 10.31 21.12 -21.80
CA GLU A 519 10.41 20.07 -22.81
C GLU A 519 9.56 20.39 -24.05
N ILE A 520 8.37 20.97 -23.88
CA ILE A 520 7.54 21.47 -24.99
C ILE A 520 8.28 22.52 -25.81
N ALA A 521 8.90 23.50 -25.14
CA ALA A 521 9.66 24.55 -25.80
C ALA A 521 10.84 23.96 -26.58
N ASN A 522 11.58 23.02 -25.99
CA ASN A 522 12.66 22.32 -26.66
C ASN A 522 12.18 21.57 -27.91
N ALA A 523 11.07 20.83 -27.82
CA ALA A 523 10.50 20.11 -28.96
C ALA A 523 10.08 21.05 -30.11
N LYS A 524 9.43 22.18 -29.78
CA LYS A 524 9.03 23.20 -30.76
C LYS A 524 10.23 23.86 -31.45
N LEU A 525 11.37 23.94 -30.78
CA LEU A 525 12.64 24.42 -31.34
C LEU A 525 13.41 23.33 -32.11
N GLY A 526 12.87 22.12 -32.26
CA GLY A 526 13.53 21.00 -32.92
C GLY A 526 14.66 20.35 -32.10
N LYS A 527 14.80 20.73 -30.81
CA LYS A 527 15.78 20.16 -29.89
C LYS A 527 15.31 18.80 -29.36
N LYS A 528 16.23 18.02 -28.79
CA LYS A 528 15.87 16.75 -28.14
C LYS A 528 15.06 17.01 -26.88
N ALA A 529 13.82 16.57 -26.89
CA ALA A 529 12.89 16.66 -25.77
C ALA A 529 12.32 15.28 -25.41
N ALA A 530 12.47 14.89 -24.15
CA ALA A 530 11.92 13.67 -23.62
C ALA A 530 11.61 13.81 -22.12
N LEU A 531 10.56 13.12 -21.70
CA LEU A 531 10.08 13.10 -20.33
C LEU A 531 9.91 11.66 -19.87
N THR A 532 10.55 11.30 -18.77
CA THR A 532 10.39 9.99 -18.14
C THR A 532 9.82 10.16 -16.74
N ILE A 533 8.70 9.48 -16.46
CA ILE A 533 7.97 9.61 -15.20
C ILE A 533 7.78 8.22 -14.58
N LYS A 534 8.12 8.07 -13.31
CA LYS A 534 7.75 6.91 -12.50
C LYS A 534 6.90 7.42 -11.35
N VAL A 535 5.65 6.99 -11.26
CA VAL A 535 4.73 7.32 -10.16
C VAL A 535 3.87 6.10 -9.81
N ASN A 536 3.29 6.06 -8.62
CA ASN A 536 2.32 5.00 -8.31
C ASN A 536 0.97 5.30 -8.94
N ASN A 537 0.57 6.57 -8.98
CA ASN A 537 -0.71 6.99 -9.52
C ASN A 537 -0.60 8.28 -10.34
N LEU A 538 -1.29 8.33 -11.48
CA LEU A 538 -1.47 9.50 -12.35
C LEU A 538 -2.96 9.74 -12.57
N VAL A 539 -3.52 10.75 -11.92
CA VAL A 539 -4.97 11.03 -11.94
C VAL A 539 -5.29 12.53 -12.11
N ASP A 540 -4.36 13.43 -11.78
CA ASP A 540 -4.61 14.87 -11.84
C ASP A 540 -4.92 15.34 -13.28
N LYS A 541 -6.12 15.90 -13.47
CA LYS A 541 -6.60 16.34 -14.80
C LYS A 541 -5.70 17.41 -15.43
N GLY A 542 -5.21 18.36 -14.62
CA GLY A 542 -4.36 19.45 -15.10
C GLY A 542 -3.03 18.93 -15.64
N ILE A 543 -2.38 18.05 -14.89
CA ILE A 543 -1.12 17.41 -15.31
C ILE A 543 -1.35 16.49 -16.50
N VAL A 544 -2.41 15.69 -16.54
CA VAL A 544 -2.74 14.82 -17.69
C VAL A 544 -2.92 15.63 -18.97
N ASN A 545 -3.68 16.73 -18.92
CA ASN A 545 -3.82 17.64 -20.07
C ASN A 545 -2.47 18.22 -20.51
N LYS A 546 -1.61 18.57 -19.57
CA LYS A 546 -0.26 19.08 -19.86
C LYS A 546 0.59 18.04 -20.57
N LEU A 547 0.50 16.77 -20.16
CA LEU A 547 1.19 15.65 -20.82
C LEU A 547 0.65 15.40 -22.24
N TYR A 548 -0.66 15.50 -22.45
CA TYR A 548 -1.23 15.47 -23.80
C TYR A 548 -0.68 16.62 -24.66
N GLY A 549 -0.63 17.84 -24.13
CA GLY A 549 -0.02 18.98 -24.83
C GLY A 549 1.47 18.79 -25.15
N ALA A 550 2.21 18.10 -24.28
CA ALA A 550 3.60 17.74 -24.52
C ALA A 550 3.76 16.71 -25.64
N SER A 551 2.92 15.67 -25.63
CA SER A 551 2.89 14.66 -26.69
C SER A 551 2.57 15.27 -28.05
N THR A 552 1.55 16.13 -28.14
CA THR A 552 1.19 16.80 -29.41
C THR A 552 2.25 17.76 -29.91
N SER A 553 3.09 18.29 -29.01
CA SER A 553 4.24 19.14 -29.37
C SER A 553 5.48 18.34 -29.78
N GLY A 554 5.42 17.01 -29.82
CA GLY A 554 6.53 16.14 -30.24
C GLY A 554 7.45 15.66 -29.11
N VAL A 555 7.12 15.93 -27.84
CA VAL A 555 7.90 15.42 -26.70
C VAL A 555 7.68 13.91 -26.56
N LYS A 556 8.77 13.14 -26.45
CA LYS A 556 8.69 11.68 -26.21
C LYS A 556 8.49 11.41 -24.72
N ILE A 557 7.38 10.76 -24.35
CA ILE A 557 7.01 10.55 -22.95
C ILE A 557 6.97 9.05 -22.62
N ASN A 558 7.82 8.62 -21.68
CA ASN A 558 7.84 7.25 -21.18
C ASN A 558 7.43 7.22 -19.71
N MET A 559 6.47 6.37 -19.35
CA MET A 559 5.95 6.33 -17.98
C MET A 559 5.92 4.92 -17.39
N ILE A 560 6.23 4.84 -16.10
CA ILE A 560 6.07 3.64 -15.27
C ILE A 560 5.01 3.97 -14.22
N ILE A 561 3.81 3.44 -14.38
CA ILE A 561 2.67 3.69 -13.49
C ILE A 561 2.14 2.36 -12.99
N ARG A 562 2.46 2.01 -11.74
CA ARG A 562 2.05 0.70 -11.22
C ARG A 562 0.57 0.62 -10.88
N GLY A 563 -0.02 1.69 -10.32
CA GLY A 563 -1.39 1.76 -9.82
C GLY A 563 -2.35 2.39 -10.82
N MET A 564 -3.05 3.45 -10.38
CA MET A 564 -4.07 4.14 -11.17
C MET A 564 -3.45 5.05 -12.23
N CYS A 565 -3.96 4.98 -13.45
CA CYS A 565 -3.66 5.87 -14.56
C CYS A 565 -4.96 6.31 -15.22
N SER A 566 -5.30 7.60 -15.14
CA SER A 566 -6.45 8.17 -15.87
C SER A 566 -6.07 8.58 -17.29
N LEU A 567 -4.76 8.78 -17.57
CA LEU A 567 -4.26 9.08 -18.91
C LEU A 567 -4.41 7.86 -19.82
N VAL A 568 -4.85 8.11 -21.05
CA VAL A 568 -5.03 7.10 -22.11
C VAL A 568 -3.93 7.28 -23.16
N PRO A 569 -2.99 6.32 -23.29
CA PRO A 569 -1.92 6.40 -24.29
C PRO A 569 -2.40 5.93 -25.68
N GLY A 570 -1.71 6.37 -26.74
CA GLY A 570 -1.95 5.92 -28.12
C GLY A 570 -3.23 6.45 -28.77
N ILE A 571 -3.75 7.59 -28.31
CA ILE A 571 -4.84 8.31 -28.99
C ILE A 571 -4.22 9.12 -30.12
N GLU A 572 -4.69 8.85 -31.34
CA GLU A 572 -4.25 9.54 -32.55
C GLU A 572 -4.39 11.07 -32.43
N GLY A 573 -3.29 11.77 -32.68
CA GLY A 573 -3.18 13.23 -32.62
C GLY A 573 -3.13 13.81 -31.20
N ILE A 574 -3.09 12.98 -30.15
CA ILE A 574 -3.14 13.43 -28.75
C ILE A 574 -2.03 12.78 -27.92
N SER A 575 -1.95 11.45 -27.89
CA SER A 575 -1.03 10.70 -27.04
C SER A 575 -0.16 9.69 -27.81
N ASP A 576 0.11 9.96 -29.10
CA ASP A 576 0.96 9.13 -29.96
C ASP A 576 2.38 8.95 -29.41
N ASN A 577 2.92 9.99 -28.77
CA ASN A 577 4.27 10.00 -28.21
C ASN A 577 4.33 9.53 -26.75
N ILE A 578 3.23 9.00 -26.21
CA ILE A 578 3.13 8.55 -24.82
C ILE A 578 3.13 7.02 -24.75
N ARG A 579 4.15 6.47 -24.08
CA ARG A 579 4.23 5.05 -23.76
C ARG A 579 4.16 4.84 -22.26
N ILE A 580 3.30 3.93 -21.82
CA ILE A 580 3.11 3.62 -20.41
C ILE A 580 3.27 2.13 -20.17
N ILE A 581 4.09 1.77 -19.19
CA ILE A 581 4.17 0.42 -18.64
C ILE A 581 3.82 0.40 -17.17
N SER A 582 3.49 -0.78 -16.68
CA SER A 582 3.30 -1.07 -15.26
C SER A 582 4.04 -2.32 -14.88
N ILE A 583 4.70 -2.29 -13.73
CA ILE A 583 5.44 -3.43 -13.20
C ILE A 583 4.82 -3.76 -11.85
N VAL A 584 4.28 -4.98 -11.77
CA VAL A 584 3.82 -5.63 -10.54
C VAL A 584 4.64 -6.90 -10.43
N ASP A 585 5.37 -7.04 -9.33
CA ASP A 585 6.32 -8.13 -9.10
C ASP A 585 6.47 -8.33 -7.58
N ARG A 586 7.49 -9.09 -7.14
CA ARG A 586 7.78 -9.41 -5.73
C ARG A 586 7.80 -8.18 -4.83
N PHE A 587 8.54 -7.15 -5.22
CA PHE A 587 8.60 -5.90 -4.47
C PHE A 587 7.54 -4.94 -4.97
N LEU A 588 7.00 -4.18 -4.03
CA LEU A 588 5.99 -3.17 -4.30
C LEU A 588 6.68 -1.91 -4.81
N GLU A 589 6.57 -1.66 -6.12
CA GLU A 589 7.12 -0.47 -6.75
C GLU A 589 6.56 0.80 -6.11
N HIS A 590 7.36 1.57 -5.39
CA HIS A 590 6.86 2.74 -4.65
C HIS A 590 7.56 4.08 -4.90
N PRO A 591 8.80 4.19 -5.45
CA PRO A 591 9.45 5.48 -5.54
C PRO A 591 8.83 6.29 -6.68
N ARG A 592 8.80 7.61 -6.50
CA ARG A 592 8.38 8.53 -7.57
C ARG A 592 9.59 9.29 -8.09
N VAL A 593 9.73 9.30 -9.42
CA VAL A 593 10.86 9.88 -10.13
C VAL A 593 10.37 10.67 -11.34
N VAL A 594 10.96 11.84 -11.56
CA VAL A 594 10.75 12.63 -12.78
C VAL A 594 12.11 12.90 -13.41
N ILE A 595 12.25 12.60 -14.70
CA ILE A 595 13.48 12.82 -15.48
C ILE A 595 13.11 13.60 -16.74
N THR A 596 13.67 14.78 -16.90
CA THR A 596 13.61 15.55 -18.16
C THR A 596 14.89 15.36 -18.94
N HIS A 597 14.83 15.44 -20.27
CA HIS A 597 16.03 15.42 -21.12
C HIS A 597 16.78 16.75 -21.07
N ASN A 598 16.02 17.87 -21.05
CA ASN A 598 16.50 19.23 -20.91
C ASN A 598 17.71 19.53 -21.82
N ASP A 599 17.55 19.22 -23.11
CA ASP A 599 18.55 19.45 -24.16
C ASP A 599 19.96 18.88 -23.86
N GLY A 600 20.05 17.78 -23.10
CA GLY A 600 21.30 17.08 -22.80
C GLY A 600 21.84 17.28 -21.39
N ASP A 601 21.21 18.13 -20.57
CA ASP A 601 21.48 18.23 -19.12
C ASP A 601 20.27 17.73 -18.31
N PRO A 602 20.12 16.40 -18.14
CA PRO A 602 18.90 15.84 -17.59
C PRO A 602 18.67 16.26 -16.14
N GLN A 603 17.45 16.71 -15.84
CA GLN A 603 17.04 17.01 -14.47
C GLN A 603 16.33 15.80 -13.88
N VAL A 604 16.78 15.35 -12.71
CA VAL A 604 16.25 14.16 -12.03
C VAL A 604 15.71 14.58 -10.67
N TYR A 605 14.45 14.25 -10.41
CA TYR A 605 13.81 14.48 -9.12
C TYR A 605 13.35 13.16 -8.51
N ILE A 606 13.52 12.99 -7.20
CA ILE A 606 12.81 11.96 -6.43
C ILE A 606 11.73 12.64 -5.58
N SER A 607 10.59 11.97 -5.38
CA SER A 607 9.42 12.57 -4.75
C SER A 607 8.64 11.62 -3.84
N SER A 608 8.03 12.17 -2.79
CA SER A 608 7.00 11.48 -2.00
C SER A 608 5.61 11.52 -2.65
N ALA A 609 5.39 12.47 -3.57
CA ALA A 609 4.09 12.71 -4.21
C ALA A 609 3.85 11.84 -5.45
N ASP A 610 2.65 11.27 -5.52
CA ASP A 610 2.05 10.85 -6.79
C ASP A 610 1.43 12.04 -7.53
N TRP A 611 1.08 11.87 -8.81
CA TRP A 611 0.44 12.91 -9.61
C TRP A 611 -1.08 12.81 -9.50
N MET A 612 -1.58 13.03 -8.29
CA MET A 612 -3.00 13.15 -7.94
C MET A 612 -3.25 14.51 -7.29
N THR A 613 -4.42 15.10 -7.53
CA THR A 613 -4.79 16.44 -7.01
C THR A 613 -4.54 16.58 -5.50
N ARG A 614 -4.93 15.58 -4.70
CA ARG A 614 -4.65 15.58 -3.26
C ARG A 614 -3.17 15.66 -2.88
N ASN A 615 -2.27 15.06 -3.66
CA ASN A 615 -0.82 15.11 -3.38
C ASN A 615 -0.21 16.44 -3.84
N ILE A 616 -0.80 17.08 -4.85
CA ILE A 616 -0.28 18.33 -5.39
C ILE A 616 -0.82 19.54 -4.63
N ASP A 617 -2.10 19.53 -4.23
CA ASP A 617 -2.81 20.72 -3.73
C ASP A 617 -3.33 20.59 -2.29
N HIS A 618 -3.36 19.39 -1.68
CA HIS A 618 -4.00 19.18 -0.36
C HIS A 618 -3.12 18.46 0.67
N ARG A 619 -1.85 18.20 0.36
CA ARG A 619 -0.90 17.51 1.25
C ARG A 619 0.44 18.19 1.24
N ILE A 620 1.18 18.05 2.34
CA ILE A 620 2.59 18.40 2.39
C ILE A 620 3.39 17.21 1.86
N GLU A 621 3.92 17.39 0.66
CA GLU A 621 4.79 16.44 -0.04
C GLU A 621 6.08 17.15 -0.41
N VAL A 622 7.16 16.40 -0.59
CA VAL A 622 8.45 16.96 -1.02
C VAL A 622 9.03 16.16 -2.17
N ALA A 623 9.48 16.87 -3.21
CA ALA A 623 10.41 16.37 -4.20
C ALA A 623 11.72 17.14 -4.14
N VAL A 624 12.83 16.44 -4.36
CA VAL A 624 14.18 17.01 -4.33
C VAL A 624 14.88 16.75 -5.66
N PRO A 625 15.56 17.76 -6.25
CA PRO A 625 16.45 17.55 -7.37
C PRO A 625 17.70 16.79 -6.92
N VAL A 626 18.04 15.70 -7.59
CA VAL A 626 19.29 14.99 -7.38
C VAL A 626 20.39 15.71 -8.13
N ARG A 627 21.36 16.28 -7.40
CA ARG A 627 22.42 17.14 -7.97
C ARG A 627 23.69 16.38 -8.32
N ASP A 628 24.12 15.43 -7.46
CA ASP A 628 25.28 14.59 -7.73
C ASP A 628 25.10 13.84 -9.08
N PRO A 629 25.96 14.08 -10.08
CA PRO A 629 25.87 13.42 -11.39
C PRO A 629 25.90 11.90 -11.32
N ARG A 630 26.63 11.33 -10.35
CA ARG A 630 26.73 9.87 -10.14
C ARG A 630 25.39 9.31 -9.66
N LEU A 631 24.71 10.02 -8.76
CA LEU A 631 23.39 9.62 -8.25
C LEU A 631 22.29 9.85 -9.29
N LYS A 632 22.37 10.95 -10.06
CA LYS A 632 21.51 11.20 -11.23
C LYS A 632 21.59 10.01 -12.20
N GLN A 633 22.81 9.64 -12.61
CA GLN A 633 23.02 8.54 -13.55
C GLN A 633 22.51 7.21 -12.99
N ARG A 634 22.74 6.94 -11.70
CA ARG A 634 22.23 5.73 -11.03
C ARG A 634 20.69 5.63 -11.13
N ILE A 635 19.97 6.72 -10.90
CA ILE A 635 18.50 6.74 -11.01
C ILE A 635 18.05 6.56 -12.46
N ILE A 636 18.74 7.20 -13.41
CA ILE A 636 18.47 7.05 -14.85
C ILE A 636 18.66 5.58 -15.27
N ASP A 637 19.76 4.94 -14.89
CA ASP A 637 20.06 3.53 -15.18
C ASP A 637 19.00 2.60 -14.61
N ILE A 638 18.65 2.78 -13.32
CA ILE A 638 17.59 2.01 -12.65
C ILE A 638 16.27 2.17 -13.42
N THR A 639 15.91 3.39 -13.79
CA THR A 639 14.66 3.68 -14.52
C THR A 639 14.68 3.04 -15.91
N ASN A 640 15.81 3.09 -16.61
CA ASN A 640 15.99 2.43 -17.90
C ASN A 640 15.87 0.91 -17.81
N ILE A 641 16.40 0.28 -16.75
CA ILE A 641 16.26 -1.17 -16.51
C ILE A 641 14.78 -1.57 -16.47
N HIS A 642 13.90 -0.77 -15.85
CA HIS A 642 12.46 -1.04 -15.86
C HIS A 642 11.87 -1.06 -17.27
N PHE A 643 12.27 -0.16 -18.17
CA PHE A 643 11.81 -0.16 -19.56
C PHE A 643 12.37 -1.31 -20.41
N THR A 644 13.45 -1.94 -19.95
CA THR A 644 13.98 -3.17 -20.56
C THR A 644 13.31 -4.45 -20.06
N ASP A 645 12.41 -4.36 -19.07
CA ASP A 645 11.70 -5.50 -18.52
C ASP A 645 10.83 -6.18 -19.60
N THR A 646 10.97 -7.50 -19.69
CA THR A 646 10.28 -8.37 -20.64
C THR A 646 9.63 -9.58 -19.96
N VAL A 647 9.45 -9.51 -18.64
CA VAL A 647 8.91 -10.60 -17.81
C VAL A 647 7.70 -10.12 -17.01
N LYS A 648 7.80 -8.97 -16.35
CA LYS A 648 6.81 -8.43 -15.41
C LYS A 648 6.23 -7.10 -15.84
N ALA A 649 6.78 -6.44 -16.86
CA ALA A 649 6.15 -5.26 -17.43
C ALA A 649 4.87 -5.62 -18.19
N ARG A 650 3.79 -4.91 -17.89
CA ARG A 650 2.53 -4.86 -18.64
C ARG A 650 2.38 -3.51 -19.32
N LEU A 651 1.70 -3.48 -20.47
CA LEU A 651 1.28 -2.25 -21.12
C LEU A 651 0.04 -1.69 -20.41
N ILE A 652 -0.01 -0.36 -20.27
CA ILE A 652 -1.27 0.33 -20.04
C ILE A 652 -1.75 0.84 -21.40
N ASP A 653 -2.89 0.36 -21.85
CA ASP A 653 -3.55 0.75 -23.10
C ASP A 653 -4.95 1.29 -22.83
N LYS A 654 -5.64 1.72 -23.89
CA LYS A 654 -6.99 2.31 -23.79
C LYS A 654 -8.05 1.29 -23.32
N GLU A 655 -7.84 0.00 -23.59
CA GLU A 655 -8.70 -1.10 -23.14
C GLU A 655 -8.42 -1.53 -21.69
N MET A 656 -7.31 -1.10 -21.10
CA MET A 656 -6.78 -1.62 -19.83
C MET A 656 -6.57 -3.15 -19.87
N SER A 657 -6.05 -3.67 -20.98
CA SER A 657 -5.90 -5.12 -21.25
C SER A 657 -4.91 -5.83 -20.32
N ASN A 658 -4.00 -5.08 -19.70
CA ASN A 658 -2.89 -5.60 -18.90
C ASN A 658 -2.02 -6.63 -19.66
N ALA A 659 -1.89 -6.48 -20.98
CA ALA A 659 -1.02 -7.33 -21.79
C ALA A 659 0.44 -7.19 -21.36
N TYR A 660 1.13 -8.33 -21.20
CA TYR A 660 2.58 -8.33 -20.94
C TYR A 660 3.34 -7.71 -22.12
N VAL A 661 4.40 -6.96 -21.80
CA VAL A 661 5.29 -6.39 -22.82
C VAL A 661 5.97 -7.54 -23.57
N PRO A 662 5.80 -7.65 -24.90
CA PRO A 662 6.39 -8.74 -25.66
C PRO A 662 7.91 -8.63 -25.66
N ARG A 663 8.58 -9.76 -25.39
CA ARG A 663 10.05 -9.83 -25.39
C ARG A 663 10.62 -9.55 -26.78
N GLY A 664 10.03 -10.15 -27.83
CA GLY A 664 10.65 -10.22 -29.15
C GLY A 664 12.03 -10.89 -29.09
N ASN A 665 12.99 -10.35 -29.84
CA ASN A 665 14.39 -10.80 -29.85
C ASN A 665 15.25 -10.20 -28.72
N ARG A 666 14.66 -9.44 -27.79
CA ARG A 666 15.38 -8.83 -26.67
C ARG A 666 15.72 -9.87 -25.60
N LYS A 667 16.72 -9.56 -24.76
CA LYS A 667 17.06 -10.40 -23.61
C LYS A 667 15.87 -10.54 -22.65
N LYS A 668 15.77 -11.70 -21.99
CA LYS A 668 14.82 -11.91 -20.90
C LYS A 668 15.33 -11.14 -19.68
N VAL A 669 14.63 -10.08 -19.30
CA VAL A 669 15.02 -9.20 -18.18
C VAL A 669 13.85 -9.06 -17.23
N ARG A 670 14.09 -9.35 -15.95
CA ARG A 670 13.19 -9.04 -14.83
C ARG A 670 13.81 -7.91 -14.03
N SER A 671 13.21 -6.74 -14.10
CA SER A 671 13.76 -5.46 -13.62
C SER A 671 14.23 -5.53 -12.18
N GLN A 672 13.43 -6.06 -11.25
CA GLN A 672 13.81 -6.12 -9.84
C GLN A 672 15.08 -6.95 -9.58
N ILE A 673 15.27 -8.05 -10.32
CA ILE A 673 16.49 -8.86 -10.22
C ILE A 673 17.68 -8.14 -10.87
N ALA A 674 17.48 -7.57 -12.06
CA ALA A 674 18.51 -6.83 -12.76
C ALA A 674 18.99 -5.58 -11.97
N ILE A 675 18.08 -4.91 -11.25
CA ILE A 675 18.40 -3.80 -10.35
C ILE A 675 19.25 -4.29 -9.18
N TYR A 676 18.89 -5.42 -8.56
CA TYR A 676 19.71 -5.99 -7.48
C TYR A 676 21.13 -6.29 -7.96
N ASP A 677 21.29 -6.92 -9.13
CA ASP A 677 22.61 -7.21 -9.71
C ASP A 677 23.39 -5.95 -10.09
N TYR A 678 22.71 -4.95 -10.66
CA TYR A 678 23.29 -3.64 -10.98
C TYR A 678 23.83 -2.96 -9.72
N LEU A 679 23.02 -2.84 -8.67
CA LEU A 679 23.44 -2.22 -7.41
C LEU A 679 24.59 -3.00 -6.76
N LYS A 680 24.53 -4.33 -6.75
CA LYS A 680 25.61 -5.17 -6.22
C LYS A 680 26.95 -4.90 -6.91
N ASN A 681 26.93 -4.68 -8.22
CA ASN A 681 28.13 -4.30 -8.98
C ASN A 681 28.61 -2.89 -8.66
N ILE A 682 27.70 -1.92 -8.54
CA ILE A 682 28.02 -0.55 -8.09
C ILE A 682 28.70 -0.59 -6.72
N GLU A 683 28.11 -1.30 -5.76
CA GLU A 683 28.66 -1.41 -4.41
C GLU A 683 30.04 -2.10 -4.38
N LYS A 684 30.33 -3.00 -5.33
CA LYS A 684 31.67 -3.59 -5.49
C LYS A 684 32.67 -2.59 -6.07
N GLN A 685 32.26 -1.81 -7.07
CA GLN A 685 33.10 -0.80 -7.71
C GLN A 685 33.45 0.33 -6.74
N THR A 686 32.46 0.82 -5.98
CA THR A 686 32.67 1.86 -4.96
C THR A 686 33.66 1.39 -3.89
N ARG A 687 33.55 0.15 -3.40
CA ARG A 687 34.53 -0.41 -2.43
C ARG A 687 35.94 -0.42 -2.98
N LYS A 688 36.11 -0.82 -4.24
CA LYS A 688 37.43 -0.84 -4.90
C LYS A 688 38.00 0.58 -5.02
N GLN A 689 37.19 1.54 -5.42
CA GLN A 689 37.61 2.95 -5.51
C GLN A 689 38.04 3.50 -4.14
N ASN A 690 37.29 3.19 -3.08
CA ASN A 690 37.63 3.61 -1.72
C ASN A 690 38.93 2.93 -1.21
N SER A 691 39.17 1.66 -1.55
CA SER A 691 40.42 0.96 -1.18
C SER A 691 41.63 1.50 -1.93
N ASP A 692 41.46 1.86 -3.21
CA ASP A 692 42.54 2.41 -4.01
C ASP A 692 42.91 3.82 -3.52
N ALA A 693 41.93 4.63 -3.13
CA ALA A 693 42.13 5.98 -2.58
C ALA A 693 42.72 6.03 -1.16
N SER A 694 42.67 4.92 -0.40
CA SER A 694 43.28 4.82 0.93
C SER A 694 44.72 4.28 0.91
N ASN A 695 45.15 3.72 -0.23
CA ASN A 695 46.52 3.25 -0.46
C ASN A 695 47.42 4.28 -1.17
N THR A 696 46.85 5.43 -1.56
CA THR A 696 47.53 6.62 -2.10
C THR A 696 47.47 7.74 -1.09
#